data_AF-A0A0N1NYD5-F1
#
_entry.id   AF-A0A0N1NYD5-F1
#
_cell.length_a   1.000
_cell.length_b   1.000
_cell.length_c   1.000
_cell.angle_alpha   90.00
_cell.angle_beta   90.00
_cell.angle_gamma   90.00
#
_symmetry.space_group_name_H-M   'P 1'
#
loop_
_entity.id
_entity.type
_entity.pdbx_description
1 polymer ?
#
loop_
_entity_poly.entity_id
_entity_poly.type
_entity_poly.pdbx_seq_one_letter_code
_entity_poly.pdbx_strand_id
1 'polypeptide(L)'
;MLSQVLEAGSAELHSDKYHDPEYQKVHIELFSKSIIEPLEPILPPGVKQHTYDAAMSEWAAVVGEKCVHRQNDVEEYIDPYEMNENLPLRKVPSGAICPGSADEVREVLRIATKHGIPLWVFSRGKNLGYGGPAPRLSGSVALDLHRMNKIIEVNEKFSYAVVEPGVTFTDLYDYCKANKLRVWPSTPSLGWGSVIGNTLDRGTGFTPTATHHQNMAGLEVILADGDVVRTGQFAISNSDAAHLSKFTFGPSIEGLFLQSNLGVVTKMGIWLTPQPEAYASCFFEMPELEDIEVLTEAFGSMRQNGTIPNTVFVSNIIEVLAMFNKRADLYSGPGPIPPHVLKALQKQHNLGYWNCKWGLFGPRRILQAQVDEIQSVLNARAPTGTFRFEMFSGEKHELLEASNIPEPHGGPFVGVPTLWSLPMVKFRLPAGEKGIAGHGDFSSIIPSDGKSTLEWIKQSQRICEKYGFDLFCDFFMHERHLIFVNFQPFDKTQAWQQKAIQAIFAEMYEEAKAKGFSNYRSHVNHMDAIANLYDFNDHAYKRFVEKLKDTLDPDAILSPGKQGIWGQKFAGQWDPHDLLLRHKKTLHSERVGTTERRPSVSTSSNASVTKASKEGDLGHAQPSVLEEPSGGQGARIEARVGHAAANDDVVMDDVRPTASIDEVHNLPTDIADYQNTLGVLPGDTTDAFDAFTSFGILSPYFDFGYDPRFVAASISGHNPVPAVAPTTTDEPVLNRQGISPFRTTDTRGVRADQTDVGLSPPEISCMPQAKRAPLEFTDAARDRLLEDLAGRLPDNEGLPNDVPPASVLSKDINSFMDSFNTHLPIFHLPTMDFAEMRSPLVLAICAIGALHLLDRSNAGTMYTLSRKALTRRHQRAELELASVFWDWSKPVAARTKTEPPPLWDTQTQLLLAYFGSFCGHPDVVVRSMEEIGSLSCVGSLSSRRTVD
;
A
#
# COMPACT_ATOMS: atom_id res chain seq x y z
N MET A 1 1.61 43.85 35.85
CA MET A 1 1.51 44.69 34.64
C MET A 1 2.54 44.31 33.58
N LEU A 2 3.84 44.65 33.67
CA LEU A 2 4.81 44.30 32.60
C LEU A 2 4.93 42.78 32.32
N SER A 3 4.82 41.90 33.32
CA SER A 3 4.74 40.44 33.11
C SER A 3 3.44 40.02 32.40
N GLN A 4 2.29 40.56 32.81
CA GLN A 4 0.98 40.26 32.23
C GLN A 4 0.84 40.75 30.78
N VAL A 5 1.59 41.78 30.36
CA VAL A 5 1.65 42.22 28.96
C VAL A 5 2.51 41.27 28.12
N LEU A 6 3.53 40.62 28.71
CA LEU A 6 4.31 39.58 28.04
C LEU A 6 3.54 38.26 27.94
N GLU A 7 2.84 37.85 29.01
CA GLU A 7 1.99 36.64 29.00
C GLU A 7 0.75 36.79 28.10
N ALA A 8 0.15 37.99 28.03
CA ALA A 8 -0.92 38.28 27.07
C ALA A 8 -0.39 38.37 25.62
N GLY A 9 0.83 38.91 25.43
CA GLY A 9 1.47 39.02 24.12
C GLY A 9 1.85 37.68 23.50
N SER A 10 2.18 36.66 24.30
CA SER A 10 2.44 35.29 23.80
C SER A 10 1.18 34.46 23.56
N ALA A 11 0.03 34.85 24.14
CA ALA A 11 -1.20 34.07 24.06
C ALA A 11 -2.04 34.30 22.79
N GLU A 12 -1.82 35.40 22.05
CA GLU A 12 -2.56 35.75 20.81
C GLU A 12 -1.80 35.40 19.51
N LEU A 13 -0.65 34.72 19.59
CA LEU A 13 0.28 34.54 18.47
C LEU A 13 -0.03 33.36 17.53
N HIS A 14 -0.92 32.44 17.94
CA HIS A 14 -1.28 31.26 17.15
C HIS A 14 -2.79 31.25 16.87
N SER A 15 -3.19 31.47 15.62
CA SER A 15 -4.55 31.13 15.19
C SER A 15 -4.76 29.63 15.30
N ASP A 16 -5.88 29.19 15.87
CA ASP A 16 -6.13 27.76 16.09
C ASP A 16 -5.97 26.96 14.80
N LYS A 17 -5.04 26.00 14.81
CA LYS A 17 -4.78 25.12 13.65
C LYS A 17 -5.81 24.00 13.57
N TYR A 18 -6.59 23.73 14.62
CA TYR A 18 -7.64 22.71 14.64
C TYR A 18 -8.91 23.29 15.24
N HIS A 19 -10.07 22.95 14.65
CA HIS A 19 -11.38 23.25 15.23
C HIS A 19 -11.65 22.40 16.48
N ASP A 20 -11.08 21.20 16.53
CA ASP A 20 -11.15 20.31 17.69
C ASP A 20 -10.16 20.77 18.80
N PRO A 21 -10.65 21.06 20.03
CA PRO A 21 -9.81 21.56 21.12
C PRO A 21 -8.80 20.54 21.65
N GLU A 22 -9.09 19.24 21.57
CA GLU A 22 -8.13 18.20 21.97
C GLU A 22 -6.96 18.18 20.97
N TYR A 23 -7.26 18.20 19.67
CA TYR A 23 -6.23 18.19 18.63
C TYR A 23 -5.38 19.45 18.66
N GLN A 24 -5.99 20.61 18.92
CA GLN A 24 -5.27 21.88 19.12
C GLN A 24 -4.37 21.83 20.36
N LYS A 25 -4.87 21.34 21.49
CA LYS A 25 -4.07 21.14 22.71
C LYS A 25 -2.89 20.20 22.48
N VAL A 26 -3.13 19.03 21.88
CA VAL A 26 -2.07 18.04 21.60
C VAL A 26 -1.08 18.58 20.56
N HIS A 27 -1.51 19.42 19.61
CA HIS A 27 -0.60 20.12 18.71
C HIS A 27 0.35 21.06 19.47
N ILE A 28 -0.19 21.95 20.30
CA ILE A 28 0.59 22.91 21.10
C ILE A 28 1.56 22.16 22.02
N GLU A 29 1.07 21.14 22.74
CA GLU A 29 1.90 20.35 23.66
C GLU A 29 3.03 19.59 22.96
N LEU A 30 2.80 19.09 21.73
CA LEU A 30 3.83 18.40 20.96
C LEU A 30 5.00 19.34 20.63
N PHE A 31 4.72 20.46 19.96
CA PHE A 31 5.77 21.34 19.46
C PHE A 31 6.47 22.10 20.60
N SER A 32 5.70 22.76 21.49
CA SER A 32 6.25 23.59 22.57
C SER A 32 7.14 22.85 23.58
N LYS A 33 6.99 21.52 23.72
CA LYS A 33 7.76 20.69 24.65
C LYS A 33 8.83 19.82 23.97
N SER A 34 8.98 19.90 22.64
CA SER A 34 9.86 19.00 21.87
C SER A 34 11.31 19.47 21.75
N ILE A 35 11.56 20.77 21.85
CA ILE A 35 12.87 21.39 21.61
C ILE A 35 13.79 21.10 22.80
N ILE A 36 14.91 20.43 22.54
CA ILE A 36 15.94 20.12 23.55
C ILE A 36 17.16 21.05 23.49
N GLU A 37 17.40 21.69 22.35
CA GLU A 37 18.48 22.66 22.14
C GLU A 37 17.93 23.93 21.48
N PRO A 38 18.38 25.14 21.86
CA PRO A 38 17.93 26.39 21.28
C PRO A 38 18.00 26.40 19.75
N LEU A 39 17.09 27.14 19.11
CA LEU A 39 17.11 27.34 17.66
C LEU A 39 17.97 28.56 17.33
N GLU A 40 18.96 28.37 16.47
CA GLU A 40 19.78 29.47 15.94
C GLU A 40 19.20 29.97 14.60
N PRO A 41 19.05 31.30 14.41
CA PRO A 41 18.64 31.87 13.13
C PRO A 41 19.52 31.43 11.97
N ILE A 42 18.92 30.76 10.99
CA ILE A 42 19.58 30.28 9.77
C ILE A 42 19.01 30.98 8.53
N LEU A 43 19.84 31.13 7.49
CA LEU A 43 19.44 31.59 6.17
C LEU A 43 19.53 30.45 5.15
N PRO A 44 18.74 30.50 4.06
CA PRO A 44 18.88 29.53 2.98
C PRO A 44 20.30 29.59 2.34
N PRO A 45 20.86 28.46 1.86
CA PRO A 45 22.21 28.44 1.30
C PRO A 45 22.42 29.46 0.17
N GLY A 46 23.42 30.32 0.32
CA GLY A 46 23.77 31.37 -0.65
C GLY A 46 22.91 32.64 -0.58
N VAL A 47 21.87 32.68 0.25
CA VAL A 47 20.98 33.84 0.40
C VAL A 47 21.55 34.82 1.45
N LYS A 48 21.51 36.12 1.15
CA LYS A 48 21.95 37.19 2.06
C LYS A 48 20.76 37.73 2.84
N GLN A 49 20.99 38.20 4.08
CA GLN A 49 19.93 38.70 4.97
C GLN A 49 19.00 39.72 4.28
N HIS A 50 19.54 40.75 3.61
CA HIS A 50 18.71 41.74 2.92
C HIS A 50 17.82 41.16 1.79
N THR A 51 18.25 40.08 1.14
CA THR A 51 17.46 39.37 0.12
C THR A 51 16.34 38.57 0.79
N TYR A 52 16.66 37.93 1.91
CA TYR A 52 15.70 37.22 2.75
C TYR A 52 14.63 38.17 3.31
N ASP A 53 15.02 39.27 3.93
CA ASP A 53 14.10 40.26 4.51
C ASP A 53 13.17 40.87 3.46
N ALA A 54 13.68 41.11 2.24
CA ALA A 54 12.88 41.57 1.10
C ALA A 54 11.85 40.52 0.65
N ALA A 55 12.24 39.25 0.54
CA ALA A 55 11.32 38.17 0.22
C ALA A 55 10.23 37.98 1.29
N MET A 56 10.61 38.01 2.58
CA MET A 56 9.65 37.93 3.71
C MET A 56 8.67 39.11 3.70
N SER A 57 9.11 40.31 3.32
CA SER A 57 8.23 41.48 3.17
C SER A 57 7.30 41.37 1.95
N GLU A 58 7.79 40.85 0.82
CA GLU A 58 6.94 40.58 -0.35
C GLU A 58 5.89 39.50 -0.06
N TRP A 59 6.26 38.40 0.60
CA TRP A 59 5.30 37.37 1.03
C TRP A 59 4.28 37.89 2.04
N ALA A 60 4.69 38.73 3.00
CA ALA A 60 3.77 39.33 3.97
C ALA A 60 2.74 40.26 3.32
N ALA A 61 3.08 40.91 2.20
CA ALA A 61 2.13 41.68 1.40
C ALA A 61 1.12 40.81 0.62
N VAL A 62 1.40 39.51 0.44
CA VAL A 62 0.56 38.54 -0.29
C VAL A 62 -0.35 37.76 0.65
N VAL A 63 0.21 37.11 1.67
CA VAL A 63 -0.56 36.24 2.59
C VAL A 63 -1.00 36.95 3.88
N GLY A 64 -0.49 38.17 4.12
CA GLY A 64 -0.68 38.94 5.35
C GLY A 64 0.38 38.67 6.40
N GLU A 65 0.74 39.69 7.19
CA GLU A 65 1.81 39.65 8.20
C GLU A 65 1.66 38.51 9.22
N LYS A 66 0.41 38.19 9.63
CA LYS A 66 0.11 37.08 10.56
C LYS A 66 0.34 35.68 9.98
N CYS A 67 0.59 35.58 8.68
CA CYS A 67 0.80 34.31 7.96
C CYS A 67 2.26 34.18 7.47
N VAL A 68 3.17 35.01 8.00
CA VAL A 68 4.61 34.97 7.72
C VAL A 68 5.38 34.93 9.03
N HIS A 69 5.97 33.77 9.32
CA HIS A 69 6.78 33.54 10.50
C HIS A 69 8.27 33.70 10.16
N ARG A 70 9.02 34.44 10.98
CA ARG A 70 10.45 34.75 10.75
C ARG A 70 11.35 33.87 11.64
N GLN A 71 12.67 34.04 11.53
CA GLN A 71 13.70 33.16 12.12
C GLN A 71 13.57 32.84 13.63
N ASN A 72 12.84 33.67 14.39
CA ASN A 72 12.63 33.51 15.85
C ASN A 72 11.22 33.00 16.20
N ASP A 73 10.48 32.47 15.23
CA ASP A 73 9.10 32.00 15.32
C ASP A 73 8.95 30.77 14.42
N VAL A 74 9.76 29.74 14.67
CA VAL A 74 9.84 28.53 13.83
C VAL A 74 9.69 27.22 14.60
N GLU A 75 9.34 27.29 15.88
CA GLU A 75 9.18 26.17 16.80
C GLU A 75 8.12 25.15 16.35
N GLU A 76 7.07 25.58 15.66
CA GLU A 76 6.07 24.69 15.04
C GLU A 76 6.55 24.01 13.74
N TYR A 77 7.70 24.42 13.20
CA TYR A 77 8.20 24.03 11.89
C TYR A 77 9.50 23.21 11.95
N ILE A 78 9.94 22.84 13.16
CA ILE A 78 11.00 21.86 13.42
C ILE A 78 10.42 20.45 13.58
N ASP A 79 11.27 19.42 13.52
CA ASP A 79 10.85 18.04 13.77
C ASP A 79 10.72 17.80 15.28
N PRO A 80 9.51 17.57 15.82
CA PRO A 80 9.36 17.36 17.25
C PRO A 80 10.09 16.09 17.73
N TYR A 81 10.42 15.16 16.84
CA TYR A 81 11.19 13.96 17.16
C TYR A 81 12.66 14.06 16.74
N GLU A 82 13.18 15.27 16.47
CA GLU A 82 14.56 15.47 16.03
C GLU A 82 15.58 14.78 16.96
N MET A 83 16.55 14.10 16.40
CA MET A 83 17.72 13.66 17.14
C MET A 83 18.65 14.87 17.38
N ASN A 84 19.44 14.83 18.45
CA ASN A 84 20.44 15.85 18.73
C ASN A 84 21.52 15.80 17.64
N GLU A 85 21.39 16.71 16.69
CA GLU A 85 22.26 16.90 15.55
C GLU A 85 22.67 18.36 15.52
N ASN A 86 23.96 18.63 15.32
CA ASN A 86 24.46 20.00 15.13
C ASN A 86 24.23 20.45 13.67
N LEU A 87 24.23 21.77 13.40
CA LEU A 87 24.24 22.26 12.01
C LEU A 87 25.50 21.76 11.26
N PRO A 88 25.42 21.43 9.96
CA PRO A 88 24.26 21.54 9.06
C PRO A 88 23.35 20.29 9.04
N LEU A 89 23.50 19.38 10.01
CA LEU A 89 22.72 18.15 10.07
C LEU A 89 21.29 18.43 10.56
N ARG A 90 21.13 19.22 11.63
CA ARG A 90 19.83 19.66 12.16
C ARG A 90 18.94 20.29 11.08
N LYS A 91 17.66 19.92 11.05
CA LYS A 91 16.68 20.36 10.05
C LYS A 91 15.87 21.54 10.56
N VAL A 92 16.44 22.73 10.41
CA VAL A 92 15.87 24.00 10.87
C VAL A 92 15.43 24.83 9.65
N PRO A 93 14.18 25.30 9.57
CA PRO A 93 13.74 26.26 8.55
C PRO A 93 14.18 27.68 8.89
N SER A 94 14.30 28.56 7.90
CA SER A 94 14.61 29.99 8.16
C SER A 94 13.38 30.81 8.59
N GLY A 95 12.18 30.30 8.30
CA GLY A 95 10.89 30.97 8.48
C GLY A 95 9.77 30.10 7.91
N ALA A 96 8.53 30.57 7.96
CA ALA A 96 7.37 29.89 7.38
C ALA A 96 6.38 30.86 6.73
N ILE A 97 5.60 30.36 5.77
CA ILE A 97 4.56 31.08 5.05
C ILE A 97 3.31 30.20 5.01
N CYS A 98 2.17 30.77 5.36
CA CYS A 98 0.89 30.08 5.45
C CYS A 98 -0.12 30.64 4.43
N PRO A 99 -0.08 30.26 3.13
CA PRO A 99 -1.04 30.74 2.13
C PRO A 99 -2.44 30.12 2.33
N GLY A 100 -3.49 30.92 2.09
CA GLY A 100 -4.90 30.52 2.20
C GLY A 100 -5.58 30.19 0.88
N SER A 101 -4.88 30.30 -0.26
CA SER A 101 -5.45 30.09 -1.59
C SER A 101 -4.41 29.63 -2.62
N ALA A 102 -4.88 29.06 -3.73
CA ALA A 102 -4.04 28.66 -4.85
C ALA A 102 -3.32 29.87 -5.50
N ASP A 103 -3.96 31.03 -5.58
CA ASP A 103 -3.34 32.24 -6.14
C ASP A 103 -2.26 32.81 -5.22
N GLU A 104 -2.46 32.78 -3.89
CA GLU A 104 -1.40 33.06 -2.91
C GLU A 104 -0.20 32.12 -3.08
N VAL A 105 -0.43 30.82 -3.29
CA VAL A 105 0.66 29.86 -3.56
C VAL A 105 1.44 30.25 -4.83
N ARG A 106 0.76 30.54 -5.95
CA ARG A 106 1.41 30.95 -7.21
C ARG A 106 2.31 32.16 -7.04
N GLU A 107 1.83 33.18 -6.32
CA GLU A 107 2.60 34.39 -6.04
C GLU A 107 3.76 34.14 -5.05
N VAL A 108 3.56 33.26 -4.06
CA VAL A 108 4.65 32.79 -3.18
C VAL A 108 5.77 32.10 -3.97
N LEU A 109 5.43 31.22 -4.93
CA LEU A 109 6.41 30.58 -5.82
C LEU A 109 7.12 31.60 -6.70
N ARG A 110 6.40 32.57 -7.28
CA ARG A 110 6.99 33.66 -8.09
C ARG A 110 8.05 34.45 -7.31
N ILE A 111 7.77 34.75 -6.03
CA ILE A 111 8.70 35.46 -5.14
C ILE A 111 9.88 34.55 -4.73
N ALA A 112 9.65 33.26 -4.47
CA ALA A 112 10.70 32.28 -4.19
C ALA A 112 11.70 32.17 -5.34
N THR A 113 11.22 32.03 -6.58
CA THR A 113 12.03 32.03 -7.80
C THR A 113 12.79 33.34 -7.97
N LYS A 114 12.13 34.49 -7.84
CA LYS A 114 12.74 35.84 -7.93
C LYS A 114 13.96 36.01 -7.02
N HIS A 115 13.90 35.48 -5.79
CA HIS A 115 14.96 35.61 -4.77
C HIS A 115 15.85 34.38 -4.65
N GLY A 116 15.58 33.31 -5.41
CA GLY A 116 16.32 32.04 -5.38
C GLY A 116 16.19 31.24 -4.08
N ILE A 117 15.14 31.48 -3.28
CA ILE A 117 14.93 30.91 -1.95
C ILE A 117 14.20 29.56 -2.05
N PRO A 118 14.76 28.46 -1.49
CA PRO A 118 14.08 27.18 -1.44
C PRO A 118 12.93 27.15 -0.42
N LEU A 119 11.84 26.50 -0.80
CA LEU A 119 10.65 26.26 0.00
C LEU A 119 10.54 24.78 0.38
N TRP A 120 10.03 24.47 1.57
CA TRP A 120 9.69 23.11 1.99
C TRP A 120 8.19 22.97 2.20
N VAL A 121 7.55 22.15 1.36
CA VAL A 121 6.09 22.15 1.19
C VAL A 121 5.44 21.02 1.98
N PHE A 122 4.45 21.35 2.81
CA PHE A 122 3.64 20.35 3.51
C PHE A 122 2.22 20.84 3.78
N SER A 123 1.33 19.91 4.12
CA SER A 123 -0.09 20.22 4.35
C SER A 123 -0.43 20.55 5.81
N ARG A 124 0.00 19.73 6.77
CA ARG A 124 -0.33 19.87 8.21
C ARG A 124 0.84 19.62 9.17
N GLY A 125 2.05 19.36 8.67
CA GLY A 125 3.26 19.11 9.47
C GLY A 125 3.28 17.82 10.29
N LYS A 126 2.18 17.06 10.39
CA LYS A 126 2.06 15.83 11.20
C LYS A 126 2.74 14.59 10.61
N ASN A 127 3.85 14.75 9.90
CA ASN A 127 4.64 13.64 9.36
C ASN A 127 5.65 13.07 10.38
N LEU A 128 5.15 12.79 11.58
CA LEU A 128 5.97 12.45 12.74
C LEU A 128 6.65 11.08 12.53
N GLY A 129 7.87 10.91 13.05
CA GLY A 129 8.75 9.76 12.74
C GLY A 129 9.50 9.89 11.41
N TYR A 130 8.97 10.71 10.48
CA TYR A 130 9.56 10.96 9.17
C TYR A 130 10.10 12.40 8.98
N GLY A 131 10.17 13.19 10.06
CA GLY A 131 10.72 14.55 10.08
C GLY A 131 9.69 15.66 10.29
N GLY A 132 8.42 15.31 10.48
CA GLY A 132 7.36 16.28 10.76
C GLY A 132 7.24 17.37 9.67
N PRO A 133 7.26 18.66 10.04
CA PRO A 133 7.30 19.79 9.11
C PRO A 133 8.73 20.20 8.68
N ALA A 134 9.79 19.59 9.23
CA ALA A 134 11.16 20.08 9.07
C ALA A 134 11.71 19.91 7.64
N PRO A 135 12.49 20.88 7.13
CA PRO A 135 13.00 20.86 5.77
C PRO A 135 14.20 19.92 5.60
N ARG A 136 14.25 19.14 4.51
CA ARG A 136 15.47 18.36 4.16
C ARG A 136 16.70 19.26 4.01
N LEU A 137 16.53 20.41 3.36
CA LEU A 137 17.55 21.44 3.19
C LEU A 137 17.37 22.52 4.27
N SER A 138 18.22 22.50 5.29
CA SER A 138 18.19 23.49 6.38
C SER A 138 18.34 24.92 5.84
N GLY A 139 17.59 25.85 6.43
CA GLY A 139 17.45 27.22 5.92
C GLY A 139 16.39 27.38 4.80
N SER A 140 15.71 26.33 4.35
CA SER A 140 14.52 26.49 3.50
C SER A 140 13.37 27.15 4.28
N VAL A 141 12.50 27.88 3.59
CA VAL A 141 11.29 28.45 4.19
C VAL A 141 10.17 27.40 4.15
N ALA A 142 9.51 27.15 5.29
CA ALA A 142 8.36 26.26 5.34
C ALA A 142 7.15 26.86 4.59
N LEU A 143 6.50 26.07 3.74
CA LEU A 143 5.25 26.43 3.06
C LEU A 143 4.12 25.56 3.65
N ASP A 144 3.41 26.12 4.62
CA ASP A 144 2.36 25.44 5.39
C ASP A 144 0.99 25.68 4.74
N LEU A 145 0.46 24.66 4.06
CA LEU A 145 -0.80 24.75 3.33
C LEU A 145 -2.05 24.55 4.24
N HIS A 146 -1.92 24.56 5.57
CA HIS A 146 -3.06 24.23 6.46
C HIS A 146 -4.27 25.17 6.32
N ARG A 147 -4.08 26.41 5.86
CA ARG A 147 -5.18 27.38 5.65
C ARG A 147 -6.04 27.06 4.42
N MET A 148 -5.54 26.25 3.49
CA MET A 148 -6.31 25.71 2.37
C MET A 148 -7.09 24.48 2.86
N ASN A 149 -8.11 24.67 3.68
CA ASN A 149 -8.79 23.60 4.43
C ASN A 149 -10.24 23.30 3.96
N LYS A 150 -10.59 23.64 2.72
CA LYS A 150 -11.96 23.40 2.22
C LYS A 150 -12.17 21.95 1.78
N ILE A 151 -13.29 21.40 2.21
CA ILE A 151 -13.93 20.26 1.55
C ILE A 151 -14.74 20.85 0.39
N ILE A 152 -14.30 20.59 -0.84
CA ILE A 152 -14.84 21.19 -2.07
C ILE A 152 -16.11 20.45 -2.51
N GLU A 153 -16.09 19.12 -2.43
CA GLU A 153 -17.22 18.24 -2.76
C GLU A 153 -17.14 16.97 -1.90
N VAL A 154 -18.29 16.42 -1.49
CA VAL A 154 -18.42 15.00 -1.16
C VAL A 154 -19.61 14.43 -1.91
N ASN A 155 -19.36 13.40 -2.71
CA ASN A 155 -20.33 12.79 -3.60
C ASN A 155 -20.67 11.38 -3.10
N GLU A 156 -21.75 11.22 -2.33
CA GLU A 156 -22.13 9.90 -1.81
C GLU A 156 -22.54 8.91 -2.92
N LYS A 157 -23.17 9.39 -4.00
CA LYS A 157 -23.65 8.57 -5.12
C LYS A 157 -22.51 7.80 -5.80
N PHE A 158 -21.34 8.43 -5.93
CA PHE A 158 -20.15 7.83 -6.54
C PHE A 158 -19.01 7.60 -5.54
N SER A 159 -19.26 7.83 -4.25
CA SER A 159 -18.35 7.59 -3.13
C SER A 159 -16.95 8.22 -3.31
N TYR A 160 -16.90 9.54 -3.51
CA TYR A 160 -15.64 10.30 -3.51
C TYR A 160 -15.76 11.62 -2.75
N ALA A 161 -14.62 12.20 -2.38
CA ALA A 161 -14.49 13.57 -1.91
C ALA A 161 -13.43 14.33 -2.71
N VAL A 162 -13.59 15.65 -2.80
CA VAL A 162 -12.57 16.59 -3.32
C VAL A 162 -12.20 17.54 -2.19
N VAL A 163 -10.92 17.58 -1.84
CA VAL A 163 -10.42 18.31 -0.67
C VAL A 163 -9.23 19.20 -1.03
N GLU A 164 -8.99 20.23 -0.22
CA GLU A 164 -7.75 21.01 -0.18
C GLU A 164 -6.77 20.45 0.90
N PRO A 165 -5.47 20.83 0.91
CA PRO A 165 -4.45 20.17 1.73
C PRO A 165 -4.66 20.28 3.25
N GLY A 166 -5.25 21.36 3.74
CA GLY A 166 -5.51 21.59 5.16
C GLY A 166 -6.55 20.66 5.78
N VAL A 167 -7.41 20.02 4.96
CA VAL A 167 -8.44 19.09 5.43
C VAL A 167 -7.80 17.89 6.12
N THR A 168 -8.13 17.67 7.39
CA THR A 168 -7.73 16.48 8.14
C THR A 168 -8.69 15.32 7.93
N PHE A 169 -8.27 14.11 8.33
CA PHE A 169 -9.17 12.95 8.32
C PHE A 169 -10.39 13.18 9.24
N THR A 170 -10.20 13.87 10.36
CA THR A 170 -11.28 14.28 11.28
C THR A 170 -12.23 15.30 10.66
N ASP A 171 -11.72 16.36 10.01
CA ASP A 171 -12.57 17.34 9.31
C ASP A 171 -13.45 16.64 8.25
N LEU A 172 -12.89 15.70 7.48
CA LEU A 172 -13.62 14.96 6.45
C LEU A 172 -14.66 13.97 7.04
N TYR A 173 -14.31 13.26 8.12
CA TYR A 173 -15.23 12.36 8.82
C TYR A 173 -16.40 13.13 9.44
N ASP A 174 -16.13 14.21 10.18
CA ASP A 174 -17.16 15.01 10.83
C ASP A 174 -18.06 15.70 9.81
N TYR A 175 -17.53 16.14 8.66
CA TYR A 175 -18.36 16.62 7.55
C TYR A 175 -19.30 15.54 7.02
N CYS A 176 -18.82 14.31 6.77
CA CYS A 176 -19.66 13.21 6.29
C CYS A 176 -20.76 12.87 7.31
N LYS A 177 -20.39 12.79 8.60
CA LYS A 177 -21.29 12.51 9.71
C LYS A 177 -22.35 13.60 9.92
N ALA A 178 -21.96 14.87 9.94
CA ALA A 178 -22.87 16.00 10.13
C ALA A 178 -23.89 16.13 8.99
N ASN A 179 -23.48 15.81 7.75
CA ASN A 179 -24.35 15.81 6.57
C ASN A 179 -25.07 14.47 6.32
N LYS A 180 -24.85 13.45 7.17
CA LYS A 180 -25.44 12.09 7.06
C LYS A 180 -25.21 11.43 5.70
N LEU A 181 -24.00 11.57 5.16
CA LEU A 181 -23.61 11.03 3.86
C LEU A 181 -23.31 9.53 3.97
N ARG A 182 -23.76 8.74 2.98
CA ARG A 182 -23.64 7.26 3.01
C ARG A 182 -22.26 6.75 2.60
N VAL A 183 -21.21 7.34 3.17
CA VAL A 183 -19.80 7.07 2.88
C VAL A 183 -18.96 7.12 4.16
N TRP A 184 -17.97 6.23 4.22
CA TRP A 184 -16.96 6.16 5.27
C TRP A 184 -15.60 6.57 4.69
N PRO A 185 -15.03 7.71 5.12
CA PRO A 185 -13.64 8.04 4.82
C PRO A 185 -12.67 7.02 5.39
N SER A 186 -11.56 6.76 4.68
CA SER A 186 -10.45 6.01 5.26
C SER A 186 -9.61 6.94 6.14
N THR A 187 -9.17 6.48 7.30
CA THR A 187 -8.28 7.22 8.22
C THR A 187 -7.07 6.36 8.61
N PRO A 188 -5.87 6.95 8.77
CA PRO A 188 -4.77 6.34 9.52
C PRO A 188 -5.10 6.30 11.03
N SER A 189 -4.17 5.78 11.82
CA SER A 189 -4.30 5.66 13.29
C SER A 189 -4.49 7.00 14.02
N LEU A 190 -3.94 8.10 13.48
CA LEU A 190 -4.04 9.45 14.05
C LEU A 190 -4.79 10.41 13.11
N GLY A 191 -5.99 10.84 13.50
CA GLY A 191 -6.93 11.61 12.67
C GLY A 191 -6.50 13.03 12.29
N TRP A 192 -5.59 13.63 13.06
CA TRP A 192 -5.11 15.01 12.88
C TRP A 192 -4.25 15.26 11.63
N GLY A 193 -3.91 14.22 10.87
CA GLY A 193 -3.13 14.32 9.65
C GLY A 193 -3.94 14.85 8.47
N SER A 194 -3.28 15.44 7.47
CA SER A 194 -3.91 15.83 6.20
C SER A 194 -4.29 14.62 5.36
N VAL A 195 -5.49 14.64 4.76
CA VAL A 195 -5.91 13.66 3.75
C VAL A 195 -4.96 13.66 2.55
N ILE A 196 -4.65 14.85 2.00
CA ILE A 196 -3.70 15.00 0.88
C ILE A 196 -2.28 14.64 1.31
N GLY A 197 -1.78 15.23 2.41
CA GLY A 197 -0.40 15.05 2.83
C GLY A 197 -0.03 13.60 3.15
N ASN A 198 -0.95 12.84 3.76
CA ASN A 198 -0.79 11.40 3.96
C ASN A 198 -0.80 10.64 2.63
N THR A 199 -1.76 10.95 1.74
CA THR A 199 -1.91 10.29 0.44
C THR A 199 -0.68 10.49 -0.45
N LEU A 200 -0.16 11.71 -0.55
CA LEU A 200 1.02 12.02 -1.37
C LEU A 200 2.28 11.34 -0.86
N ASP A 201 2.40 11.10 0.45
CA ASP A 201 3.54 10.39 1.02
C ASP A 201 3.31 8.85 1.09
N ARG A 202 2.27 8.35 0.39
CA ARG A 202 1.82 6.95 0.27
C ARG A 202 1.31 6.28 1.55
N GLY A 203 0.80 7.05 2.51
CA GLY A 203 0.23 6.52 3.73
C GLY A 203 -1.01 5.64 3.52
N THR A 204 -1.36 4.88 4.57
CA THR A 204 -2.48 3.93 4.59
C THR A 204 -3.47 4.23 5.73
N GLY A 205 -4.70 3.74 5.58
CA GLY A 205 -5.69 3.56 6.63
C GLY A 205 -6.07 2.08 6.78
N PHE A 206 -7.31 1.80 7.19
CA PHE A 206 -7.77 0.44 7.55
C PHE A 206 -9.09 -0.03 6.89
N THR A 207 -9.80 0.87 6.20
CA THR A 207 -11.06 0.56 5.47
C THR A 207 -10.75 -0.08 4.08
N PRO A 208 -11.73 -0.49 3.26
CA PRO A 208 -11.48 -0.92 1.88
C PRO A 208 -10.71 0.10 1.02
N THR A 209 -10.84 1.40 1.29
CA THR A 209 -10.04 2.45 0.63
C THR A 209 -8.72 2.79 1.34
N ALA A 210 -8.25 1.90 2.24
CA ALA A 210 -7.03 2.02 3.06
C ALA A 210 -5.79 2.52 2.30
N THR A 211 -5.50 1.97 1.12
CA THR A 211 -4.31 2.39 0.36
C THR A 211 -4.60 3.72 -0.34
N HIS A 212 -4.44 4.84 0.38
CA HIS A 212 -4.97 6.13 -0.04
C HIS A 212 -4.46 6.59 -1.42
N HIS A 213 -3.17 6.38 -1.71
CA HIS A 213 -2.57 6.75 -3.00
C HIS A 213 -3.06 5.91 -4.18
N GLN A 214 -3.63 4.71 -3.93
CA GLN A 214 -4.32 3.94 -4.97
C GLN A 214 -5.77 4.41 -5.16
N ASN A 215 -6.31 5.21 -4.23
CA ASN A 215 -7.68 5.71 -4.23
C ASN A 215 -7.81 7.19 -4.63
N MET A 216 -6.72 7.88 -4.93
CA MET A 216 -6.77 9.20 -5.58
C MET A 216 -7.37 9.12 -7.00
N ALA A 217 -8.10 10.15 -7.39
CA ALA A 217 -8.72 10.30 -8.71
C ALA A 217 -8.71 11.79 -9.11
N GLY A 218 -7.65 12.21 -9.80
CA GLY A 218 -7.43 13.60 -10.20
C GLY A 218 -6.78 14.47 -9.12
N LEU A 219 -5.72 15.19 -9.51
CA LEU A 219 -5.03 16.19 -8.70
C LEU A 219 -5.16 17.58 -9.36
N GLU A 220 -5.12 18.65 -8.56
CA GLU A 220 -4.74 20.00 -9.00
C GLU A 220 -3.37 20.32 -8.41
N VAL A 221 -2.43 20.75 -9.24
CA VAL A 221 -1.03 20.95 -8.88
C VAL A 221 -0.53 22.27 -9.47
N ILE A 222 0.18 23.06 -8.68
CA ILE A 222 0.91 24.25 -9.13
C ILE A 222 2.38 23.88 -9.36
N LEU A 223 2.91 24.13 -10.55
CA LEU A 223 4.32 23.93 -10.89
C LEU A 223 5.20 25.10 -10.42
N ALA A 224 6.53 24.98 -10.46
CA ALA A 224 7.44 25.99 -9.91
C ALA A 224 7.40 27.35 -10.65
N ASP A 225 6.98 27.34 -11.92
CA ASP A 225 6.71 28.52 -12.74
C ASP A 225 5.35 29.19 -12.43
N GLY A 226 4.50 28.53 -11.64
CA GLY A 226 3.17 29.00 -11.27
C GLY A 226 2.04 28.55 -12.21
N ASP A 227 2.29 27.65 -13.17
CA ASP A 227 1.24 27.04 -13.99
C ASP A 227 0.41 26.03 -13.18
N VAL A 228 -0.90 25.97 -13.46
CA VAL A 228 -1.86 25.09 -12.77
C VAL A 228 -2.22 23.91 -13.65
N VAL A 229 -1.77 22.73 -13.26
CA VAL A 229 -2.03 21.46 -13.95
C VAL A 229 -3.11 20.69 -13.19
N ARG A 230 -4.12 20.20 -13.91
CA ARG A 230 -5.04 19.16 -13.42
C ARG A 230 -4.79 17.85 -14.13
N THR A 231 -4.93 16.74 -13.42
CA THR A 231 -4.59 15.40 -13.93
C THR A 231 -5.83 14.55 -14.22
N GLY A 232 -5.67 13.44 -14.95
CA GLY A 232 -6.76 12.52 -15.25
C GLY A 232 -7.93 13.19 -15.96
N GLN A 233 -9.15 12.78 -15.60
CA GLN A 233 -10.38 13.42 -16.12
C GLN A 233 -10.57 14.85 -15.59
N PHE A 234 -9.95 15.22 -14.46
CA PHE A 234 -10.03 16.56 -13.88
C PHE A 234 -9.28 17.62 -14.70
N ALA A 235 -8.43 17.20 -15.66
CA ALA A 235 -7.85 18.06 -16.70
C ALA A 235 -8.90 18.74 -17.60
N ILE A 236 -10.07 18.12 -17.77
CA ILE A 236 -11.18 18.66 -18.57
C ILE A 236 -11.98 19.64 -17.69
N SER A 237 -12.11 20.90 -18.14
CA SER A 237 -12.60 22.01 -17.31
C SER A 237 -13.94 21.76 -16.61
N ASN A 238 -14.87 21.05 -17.26
CA ASN A 238 -16.22 20.74 -16.78
C ASN A 238 -16.55 19.24 -17.00
N SER A 239 -15.72 18.33 -16.49
CA SER A 239 -15.99 16.88 -16.61
C SER A 239 -16.73 16.33 -15.39
N ASP A 240 -17.95 15.83 -15.61
CA ASP A 240 -18.70 15.04 -14.62
C ASP A 240 -17.96 13.74 -14.21
N ALA A 241 -16.95 13.32 -14.99
CA ALA A 241 -16.11 12.17 -14.71
C ALA A 241 -14.79 12.50 -14.01
N ALA A 242 -14.54 13.77 -13.64
CA ALA A 242 -13.27 14.29 -13.11
C ALA A 242 -12.63 13.41 -12.02
N HIS A 243 -13.45 12.89 -11.11
CA HIS A 243 -13.04 12.07 -9.97
C HIS A 243 -13.59 10.63 -10.02
N LEU A 244 -14.26 10.25 -11.12
CA LEU A 244 -14.88 8.93 -11.29
C LEU A 244 -13.94 7.89 -11.91
N SER A 245 -12.88 8.34 -12.60
CA SER A 245 -11.98 7.46 -13.36
C SER A 245 -10.52 7.81 -13.13
N LYS A 246 -9.71 6.77 -12.92
CA LYS A 246 -8.24 6.84 -12.90
C LYS A 246 -7.63 6.69 -14.29
N PHE A 247 -8.45 6.39 -15.32
CA PHE A 247 -8.01 6.36 -16.71
C PHE A 247 -7.93 7.78 -17.27
N THR A 248 -6.78 8.09 -17.86
CA THR A 248 -6.48 9.36 -18.52
C THR A 248 -6.25 9.14 -20.02
N PHE A 249 -6.24 10.22 -20.78
CA PHE A 249 -5.76 10.23 -22.16
C PHE A 249 -4.28 10.66 -22.18
N GLY A 250 -3.40 9.83 -22.74
CA GLY A 250 -1.95 10.03 -22.66
C GLY A 250 -1.34 9.42 -21.39
N PRO A 251 -0.18 9.91 -20.92
CA PRO A 251 0.48 9.39 -19.72
C PRO A 251 -0.31 9.69 -18.44
N SER A 252 -0.40 8.73 -17.52
CA SER A 252 -0.77 8.98 -16.12
C SER A 252 0.40 9.62 -15.38
N ILE A 253 0.21 10.83 -14.89
CA ILE A 253 1.27 11.66 -14.27
C ILE A 253 1.09 11.88 -12.77
N GLU A 254 -0.04 11.44 -12.20
CA GLU A 254 -0.36 11.53 -10.77
C GLU A 254 0.77 10.95 -9.90
N GLY A 255 1.34 9.82 -10.34
CA GLY A 255 2.43 9.14 -9.66
C GLY A 255 3.74 9.94 -9.58
N LEU A 256 3.93 10.95 -10.43
CA LEU A 256 5.07 11.87 -10.36
C LEU A 256 4.99 12.82 -9.16
N PHE A 257 3.79 13.07 -8.64
CA PHE A 257 3.59 13.96 -7.50
C PHE A 257 3.65 13.24 -6.14
N LEU A 258 3.50 11.91 -6.13
CA LEU A 258 3.67 11.07 -4.93
C LEU A 258 5.13 11.06 -4.47
N GLN A 259 5.37 11.41 -3.21
CA GLN A 259 6.69 11.44 -2.57
C GLN A 259 7.73 12.22 -3.38
N SER A 260 7.35 13.37 -3.94
CA SER A 260 8.18 14.14 -4.87
C SER A 260 8.40 15.59 -4.43
N ASN A 261 9.14 16.35 -5.25
CA ASN A 261 9.26 17.80 -5.18
C ASN A 261 9.02 18.47 -6.55
N LEU A 262 8.13 17.90 -7.38
CA LEU A 262 7.86 18.35 -8.75
C LEU A 262 6.70 19.36 -8.87
N GLY A 263 5.99 19.66 -7.77
CA GLY A 263 4.89 20.61 -7.75
C GLY A 263 4.21 20.71 -6.38
N VAL A 264 3.31 21.69 -6.22
CA VAL A 264 2.51 21.93 -5.01
C VAL A 264 1.07 21.49 -5.26
N VAL A 265 0.65 20.38 -4.67
CA VAL A 265 -0.73 19.87 -4.83
C VAL A 265 -1.71 20.72 -4.02
N THR A 266 -2.70 21.32 -4.68
CA THR A 266 -3.70 22.21 -4.10
C THR A 266 -5.09 21.61 -3.97
N LYS A 267 -5.40 20.55 -4.74
CA LYS A 267 -6.64 19.77 -4.60
C LYS A 267 -6.40 18.32 -4.96
N MET A 268 -7.21 17.43 -4.38
CA MET A 268 -7.20 16.00 -4.70
C MET A 268 -8.60 15.43 -4.61
N GLY A 269 -9.02 14.70 -5.65
CA GLY A 269 -10.14 13.77 -5.56
C GLY A 269 -9.68 12.45 -4.93
N ILE A 270 -10.44 11.90 -4.00
CA ILE A 270 -10.17 10.61 -3.34
C ILE A 270 -11.44 9.80 -3.15
N TRP A 271 -11.37 8.50 -3.46
CA TRP A 271 -12.49 7.58 -3.25
C TRP A 271 -12.66 7.21 -1.77
N LEU A 272 -13.91 7.18 -1.34
CA LEU A 272 -14.35 6.81 0.00
C LEU A 272 -14.94 5.39 -0.03
N THR A 273 -15.01 4.75 1.13
CA THR A 273 -15.71 3.46 1.23
C THR A 273 -17.22 3.72 1.25
N PRO A 274 -18.05 3.09 0.40
CA PRO A 274 -19.51 3.17 0.53
C PRO A 274 -19.95 2.61 1.89
N GLN A 275 -20.90 3.26 2.57
CA GLN A 275 -21.40 2.79 3.87
C GLN A 275 -22.03 1.38 3.73
N PRO A 276 -21.58 0.36 4.49
CA PRO A 276 -22.06 -1.00 4.36
C PRO A 276 -23.32 -1.29 5.19
N GLU A 277 -24.05 -2.36 4.87
CA GLU A 277 -25.14 -2.90 5.71
C GLU A 277 -24.63 -3.51 7.03
N ALA A 278 -23.46 -4.13 6.99
CA ALA A 278 -22.83 -4.79 8.13
C ALA A 278 -21.30 -4.72 8.06
N TYR A 279 -20.68 -4.94 9.23
CA TYR A 279 -19.24 -4.95 9.45
C TYR A 279 -18.88 -6.09 10.41
N ALA A 280 -17.84 -6.86 10.11
CA ALA A 280 -17.27 -7.85 11.03
C ALA A 280 -15.86 -7.42 11.45
N SER A 281 -15.69 -7.11 12.73
CA SER A 281 -14.38 -6.86 13.33
C SER A 281 -13.72 -8.20 13.62
N CYS A 282 -12.59 -8.47 12.98
CA CYS A 282 -11.91 -9.76 13.00
C CYS A 282 -10.55 -9.66 13.70
N PHE A 283 -10.25 -10.63 14.55
CA PHE A 283 -9.04 -10.70 15.37
C PHE A 283 -8.44 -12.10 15.30
N PHE A 284 -7.12 -12.20 15.14
CA PHE A 284 -6.40 -13.47 15.19
C PHE A 284 -5.09 -13.33 15.96
N GLU A 285 -4.81 -14.24 16.90
CA GLU A 285 -3.60 -14.19 17.73
C GLU A 285 -2.80 -15.50 17.62
N MET A 286 -1.47 -15.42 17.63
CA MET A 286 -0.56 -16.58 17.65
C MET A 286 0.44 -16.48 18.82
N PRO A 287 0.75 -17.58 19.53
CA PRO A 287 1.47 -17.54 20.80
C PRO A 287 3.00 -17.35 20.70
N GLU A 288 3.65 -17.71 19.61
CA GLU A 288 5.12 -17.71 19.45
C GLU A 288 5.62 -16.71 18.38
N LEU A 289 6.91 -16.35 18.46
CA LEU A 289 7.53 -15.47 17.47
C LEU A 289 7.61 -16.14 16.10
N GLU A 290 8.00 -17.42 16.08
CA GLU A 290 8.13 -18.28 14.90
C GLU A 290 6.82 -18.44 14.11
N ASP A 291 5.66 -18.32 14.75
CA ASP A 291 4.35 -18.48 14.13
C ASP A 291 4.11 -17.51 12.95
N ILE A 292 4.91 -16.44 12.86
CA ILE A 292 4.81 -15.44 11.78
C ILE A 292 5.02 -16.02 10.38
N GLU A 293 5.79 -17.10 10.26
CA GLU A 293 5.96 -17.81 8.98
C GLU A 293 4.63 -18.39 8.51
N VAL A 294 3.96 -19.17 9.37
CA VAL A 294 2.66 -19.80 9.10
C VAL A 294 1.55 -18.77 8.94
N LEU A 295 1.54 -17.73 9.78
CA LEU A 295 0.59 -16.62 9.73
C LEU A 295 0.68 -15.90 8.38
N THR A 296 1.90 -15.56 7.94
CA THR A 296 2.12 -14.85 6.67
C THR A 296 1.64 -15.67 5.47
N GLU A 297 1.89 -16.98 5.44
CA GLU A 297 1.39 -17.87 4.38
C GLU A 297 -0.16 -17.99 4.37
N ALA A 298 -0.77 -18.15 5.56
CA ALA A 298 -2.21 -18.25 5.69
C ALA A 298 -2.90 -16.97 5.20
N PHE A 299 -2.53 -15.82 5.78
CA PHE A 299 -3.11 -14.53 5.41
C PHE A 299 -2.73 -14.09 3.99
N GLY A 300 -1.48 -14.28 3.56
CA GLY A 300 -1.01 -13.95 2.21
C GLY A 300 -1.88 -14.61 1.13
N SER A 301 -2.17 -15.90 1.27
CA SER A 301 -3.06 -16.60 0.33
C SER A 301 -4.52 -16.08 0.35
N MET A 302 -5.06 -15.76 1.54
CA MET A 302 -6.40 -15.15 1.68
C MET A 302 -6.48 -13.70 1.18
N ARG A 303 -5.35 -12.99 1.12
CA ARG A 303 -5.26 -11.66 0.51
C ARG A 303 -5.15 -11.72 -1.01
N GLN A 304 -4.43 -12.71 -1.54
CA GLN A 304 -4.26 -12.89 -2.98
C GLN A 304 -5.54 -13.33 -3.70
N ASN A 305 -6.37 -14.16 -3.05
CA ASN A 305 -7.61 -14.68 -3.63
C ASN A 305 -8.85 -13.80 -3.31
N GLY A 306 -8.72 -12.79 -2.45
CA GLY A 306 -9.81 -11.89 -2.05
C GLY A 306 -10.73 -12.40 -0.94
N THR A 307 -10.42 -13.52 -0.28
CA THR A 307 -11.13 -13.98 0.94
C THR A 307 -11.07 -12.90 2.03
N ILE A 308 -9.92 -12.23 2.17
CA ILE A 308 -9.76 -11.00 2.95
C ILE A 308 -9.43 -9.87 1.95
N PRO A 309 -10.34 -8.92 1.69
CA PRO A 309 -10.17 -7.93 0.62
C PRO A 309 -9.34 -6.70 1.01
N ASN A 310 -9.11 -6.47 2.31
CA ASN A 310 -8.53 -5.25 2.88
C ASN A 310 -7.26 -5.52 3.69
N THR A 311 -6.47 -4.47 3.91
CA THR A 311 -5.23 -4.50 4.70
C THR A 311 -5.43 -5.16 6.06
N VAL A 312 -4.60 -6.17 6.36
CA VAL A 312 -4.53 -6.79 7.68
C VAL A 312 -3.40 -6.12 8.44
N PHE A 313 -3.72 -5.56 9.60
CA PHE A 313 -2.74 -5.01 10.52
C PHE A 313 -2.26 -6.14 11.44
N VAL A 314 -0.96 -6.39 11.48
CA VAL A 314 -0.34 -7.38 12.37
C VAL A 314 0.67 -6.66 13.25
N SER A 315 0.58 -6.84 14.57
CA SER A 315 1.48 -6.22 15.54
C SER A 315 2.05 -7.26 16.50
N ASN A 316 3.26 -7.02 17.00
CA ASN A 316 3.81 -7.86 18.06
C ASN A 316 3.30 -7.44 19.45
N ILE A 317 3.50 -8.29 20.45
CA ILE A 317 3.05 -8.04 21.83
C ILE A 317 3.58 -6.72 22.41
N ILE A 318 4.83 -6.35 22.14
CA ILE A 318 5.44 -5.11 22.66
C ILE A 318 4.63 -3.90 22.22
N GLU A 319 4.25 -3.88 20.94
CA GLU A 319 3.45 -2.81 20.36
C GLU A 319 2.06 -2.69 20.98
N VAL A 320 1.34 -3.81 21.10
CA VAL A 320 0.00 -3.82 21.73
C VAL A 320 0.06 -3.33 23.19
N LEU A 321 1.09 -3.75 23.94
CA LEU A 321 1.28 -3.32 25.32
C LEU A 321 1.67 -1.84 25.43
N ALA A 322 2.44 -1.32 24.46
CA ALA A 322 2.90 0.07 24.44
C ALA A 322 1.77 1.10 24.22
N MET A 323 0.62 0.66 23.70
CA MET A 323 -0.58 1.50 23.58
C MET A 323 -1.14 1.91 24.95
N PHE A 324 -0.91 1.10 26.00
CA PHE A 324 -1.51 1.27 27.33
C PHE A 324 -0.49 1.45 28.47
N ASN A 325 0.77 1.08 28.28
CA ASN A 325 1.79 1.01 29.34
C ASN A 325 3.10 1.67 28.91
N LYS A 326 3.91 2.17 29.85
CA LYS A 326 5.33 2.44 29.59
C LYS A 326 6.13 1.16 29.81
N ARG A 327 7.26 1.02 29.12
CA ARG A 327 8.20 -0.10 29.31
C ARG A 327 8.60 -0.24 30.78
N ALA A 328 8.80 0.88 31.49
CA ALA A 328 9.19 0.88 32.90
C ALA A 328 8.13 0.24 33.83
N ASP A 329 6.85 0.26 33.44
CA ASP A 329 5.73 -0.32 34.20
C ASP A 329 5.65 -1.84 33.98
N LEU A 330 6.09 -2.32 32.80
CA LEU A 330 6.13 -3.74 32.42
C LEU A 330 7.42 -4.44 32.86
N TYR A 331 8.56 -3.76 32.69
CA TYR A 331 9.90 -4.27 32.98
C TYR A 331 10.91 -3.12 33.13
N SER A 332 11.41 -2.93 34.34
CA SER A 332 12.40 -1.88 34.68
C SER A 332 13.87 -2.29 34.48
N GLY A 333 14.14 -3.55 34.12
CA GLY A 333 15.50 -4.05 33.94
C GLY A 333 16.20 -3.52 32.66
N PRO A 334 17.54 -3.62 32.61
CA PRO A 334 18.34 -3.19 31.46
C PRO A 334 18.18 -4.13 30.26
N GLY A 335 18.47 -3.62 29.05
CA GLY A 335 18.43 -4.40 27.82
C GLY A 335 17.00 -4.69 27.31
N PRO A 336 16.80 -5.73 26.51
CA PRO A 336 15.46 -6.17 26.08
C PRO A 336 14.66 -6.84 27.21
N ILE A 337 13.32 -6.85 27.11
CA ILE A 337 12.45 -7.60 28.02
C ILE A 337 12.72 -9.11 27.85
N PRO A 338 13.11 -9.84 28.91
CA PRO A 338 13.43 -11.26 28.79
C PRO A 338 12.23 -12.11 28.31
N PRO A 339 12.44 -13.18 27.52
CA PRO A 339 11.35 -14.02 27.00
C PRO A 339 10.39 -14.58 28.07
N HIS A 340 10.89 -14.90 29.27
CA HIS A 340 10.04 -15.37 30.36
C HIS A 340 9.11 -14.28 30.93
N VAL A 341 9.54 -13.01 30.89
CA VAL A 341 8.70 -11.85 31.26
C VAL A 341 7.65 -11.62 30.17
N LEU A 342 8.03 -11.69 28.89
CA LEU A 342 7.07 -11.63 27.78
C LEU A 342 6.00 -12.72 27.88
N LYS A 343 6.38 -13.97 28.18
CA LYS A 343 5.42 -15.07 28.39
C LYS A 343 4.52 -14.87 29.61
N ALA A 344 4.95 -14.13 30.63
CA ALA A 344 4.10 -13.73 31.74
C ALA A 344 3.11 -12.62 31.32
N LEU A 345 3.58 -11.62 30.57
CA LEU A 345 2.74 -10.53 30.03
C LEU A 345 1.69 -11.05 29.04
N GLN A 346 2.02 -12.01 28.17
CA GLN A 346 1.05 -12.70 27.29
C GLN A 346 -0.12 -13.27 28.10
N LYS A 347 0.16 -13.93 29.23
CA LYS A 347 -0.86 -14.52 30.11
C LYS A 347 -1.64 -13.46 30.90
N GLN A 348 -0.95 -12.42 31.39
CA GLN A 348 -1.55 -11.33 32.16
C GLN A 348 -2.55 -10.50 31.34
N HIS A 349 -2.23 -10.25 30.06
CA HIS A 349 -3.04 -9.40 29.18
C HIS A 349 -3.91 -10.20 28.19
N ASN A 350 -3.85 -11.53 28.22
CA ASN A 350 -4.52 -12.43 27.27
C ASN A 350 -4.21 -12.06 25.80
N LEU A 351 -2.93 -12.04 25.46
CA LEU A 351 -2.40 -11.66 24.14
C LEU A 351 -1.53 -12.77 23.52
N GLY A 352 -1.61 -12.89 22.20
CA GLY A 352 -0.60 -13.59 21.41
C GLY A 352 0.73 -12.84 21.40
N TYR A 353 1.80 -13.50 20.96
CA TYR A 353 3.02 -12.81 20.56
C TYR A 353 2.73 -11.96 19.30
N TRP A 354 1.95 -12.52 18.37
CA TRP A 354 1.40 -11.81 17.22
C TRP A 354 -0.09 -11.58 17.38
N ASN A 355 -0.56 -10.38 17.02
CA ASN A 355 -1.94 -9.95 17.14
C ASN A 355 -2.36 -9.28 15.83
N CYS A 356 -3.31 -9.90 15.12
CA CYS A 356 -3.84 -9.45 13.84
C CYS A 356 -5.22 -8.81 14.02
N LYS A 357 -5.49 -7.71 13.33
CA LYS A 357 -6.81 -7.08 13.25
C LYS A 357 -7.14 -6.64 11.82
N TRP A 358 -8.37 -6.91 11.39
CA TRP A 358 -8.93 -6.40 10.14
C TRP A 358 -10.46 -6.33 10.22
N GLY A 359 -11.07 -5.58 9.30
CA GLY A 359 -12.53 -5.51 9.14
C GLY A 359 -13.00 -6.30 7.91
N LEU A 360 -14.24 -6.79 7.90
CA LEU A 360 -14.94 -7.21 6.68
C LEU A 360 -16.22 -6.37 6.52
N PHE A 361 -16.60 -6.01 5.28
CA PHE A 361 -17.61 -4.99 4.99
C PHE A 361 -18.60 -5.48 3.93
N GLY A 362 -19.92 -5.37 4.19
CA GLY A 362 -20.96 -5.77 3.24
C GLY A 362 -22.19 -6.40 3.90
N PRO A 363 -23.06 -7.10 3.15
CA PRO A 363 -24.26 -7.73 3.69
C PRO A 363 -23.93 -8.89 4.64
N ARG A 364 -24.63 -8.98 5.79
CA ARG A 364 -24.39 -9.97 6.87
C ARG A 364 -24.20 -11.42 6.38
N ARG A 365 -24.98 -11.86 5.38
CA ARG A 365 -24.89 -13.22 4.81
C ARG A 365 -23.57 -13.51 4.08
N ILE A 366 -22.97 -12.49 3.48
CA ILE A 366 -21.68 -12.60 2.77
C ILE A 366 -20.55 -12.57 3.79
N LEU A 367 -20.65 -11.70 4.80
CA LEU A 367 -19.69 -11.64 5.90
C LEU A 367 -19.62 -12.96 6.67
N GLN A 368 -20.76 -13.58 6.96
CA GLN A 368 -20.78 -14.90 7.61
C GLN A 368 -20.04 -15.95 6.77
N ALA A 369 -20.32 -16.05 5.48
CA ALA A 369 -19.64 -17.00 4.59
C ALA A 369 -18.12 -16.74 4.47
N GLN A 370 -17.70 -15.47 4.47
CA GLN A 370 -16.27 -15.11 4.51
C GLN A 370 -15.62 -15.50 5.85
N VAL A 371 -16.30 -15.24 6.97
CA VAL A 371 -15.83 -15.62 8.31
C VAL A 371 -15.72 -17.13 8.47
N ASP A 372 -16.70 -17.90 7.96
CA ASP A 372 -16.71 -19.36 8.00
C ASP A 372 -15.52 -19.94 7.20
N GLU A 373 -15.23 -19.39 6.01
CA GLU A 373 -14.08 -19.77 5.19
C GLU A 373 -12.75 -19.38 5.85
N ILE A 374 -12.63 -18.17 6.41
CA ILE A 374 -11.44 -17.74 7.16
C ILE A 374 -11.19 -18.65 8.35
N GLN A 375 -12.23 -18.96 9.15
CA GLN A 375 -12.14 -19.87 10.29
C GLN A 375 -11.69 -21.27 9.83
N SER A 376 -12.20 -21.77 8.70
CA SER A 376 -11.79 -23.03 8.08
C SER A 376 -10.31 -23.04 7.70
N VAL A 377 -9.84 -22.00 7.00
CA VAL A 377 -8.43 -21.87 6.58
C VAL A 377 -7.50 -21.73 7.79
N LEU A 378 -7.85 -20.91 8.78
CA LEU A 378 -7.04 -20.70 9.99
C LEU A 378 -6.98 -21.97 10.84
N ASN A 379 -8.09 -22.69 11.03
CA ASN A 379 -8.09 -23.98 11.73
C ASN A 379 -7.23 -25.04 11.04
N ALA A 380 -7.19 -25.03 9.71
CA ALA A 380 -6.41 -25.99 8.93
C ALA A 380 -4.91 -25.65 8.85
N ARG A 381 -4.54 -24.36 8.84
CA ARG A 381 -3.15 -23.91 8.58
C ARG A 381 -2.43 -23.35 9.80
N ALA A 382 -3.14 -22.69 10.71
CA ALA A 382 -2.61 -22.03 11.89
C ALA A 382 -3.33 -22.49 13.18
N PRO A 383 -3.37 -23.80 13.48
CA PRO A 383 -4.19 -24.39 14.55
C PRO A 383 -3.77 -24.01 15.98
N THR A 384 -2.61 -23.36 16.15
CA THR A 384 -2.13 -22.84 17.43
C THR A 384 -2.72 -21.46 17.78
N GLY A 385 -3.41 -20.81 16.85
CA GLY A 385 -3.95 -19.46 17.04
C GLY A 385 -5.44 -19.41 17.36
N THR A 386 -5.85 -18.31 18.00
CA THR A 386 -7.26 -18.06 18.32
C THR A 386 -7.86 -17.07 17.32
N PHE A 387 -8.86 -17.50 16.55
CA PHE A 387 -9.69 -16.59 15.75
C PHE A 387 -10.91 -16.15 16.55
N ARG A 388 -11.19 -14.83 16.53
CA ARG A 388 -12.38 -14.22 17.14
C ARG A 388 -12.94 -13.17 16.19
N PHE A 389 -14.26 -13.03 16.13
CA PHE A 389 -14.89 -11.96 15.37
C PHE A 389 -16.16 -11.47 16.08
N GLU A 390 -16.53 -10.22 15.81
CA GLU A 390 -17.82 -9.66 16.23
C GLU A 390 -18.47 -8.93 15.05
N MET A 391 -19.76 -9.16 14.81
CA MET A 391 -20.47 -8.69 13.62
C MET A 391 -21.62 -7.73 13.96
N PHE A 392 -21.43 -6.49 13.53
CA PHE A 392 -22.31 -5.34 13.67
C PHE A 392 -23.12 -5.16 12.37
N SER A 393 -24.36 -4.72 12.47
CA SER A 393 -25.23 -4.47 11.31
C SER A 393 -26.27 -3.41 11.61
N GLY A 394 -26.71 -2.65 10.60
CA GLY A 394 -27.85 -1.75 10.73
C GLY A 394 -29.14 -2.49 11.12
N GLU A 395 -30.06 -1.80 11.79
CA GLU A 395 -31.37 -2.37 12.11
C GLU A 395 -32.18 -2.61 10.83
N LYS A 396 -32.94 -3.72 10.76
CA LYS A 396 -33.99 -3.94 9.72
C LYS A 396 -33.52 -3.79 8.26
N HIS A 397 -32.27 -4.12 7.95
CA HIS A 397 -31.61 -3.94 6.63
C HIS A 397 -31.26 -2.49 6.26
N GLU A 398 -31.21 -1.58 7.24
CA GLU A 398 -30.61 -0.26 7.06
C GLU A 398 -29.08 -0.34 7.02
N LEU A 399 -28.45 0.76 6.60
CA LEU A 399 -26.99 0.90 6.58
C LEU A 399 -26.44 1.02 8.02
N LEU A 400 -25.22 0.51 8.22
CA LEU A 400 -24.55 0.57 9.52
C LEU A 400 -23.90 1.94 9.73
N GLU A 401 -24.18 2.60 10.85
CA GLU A 401 -23.47 3.80 11.27
C GLU A 401 -22.14 3.46 11.94
N ALA A 402 -21.04 4.06 11.48
CA ALA A 402 -19.70 3.78 12.01
C ALA A 402 -19.58 4.12 13.51
N SER A 403 -20.28 5.16 13.97
CA SER A 403 -20.31 5.58 15.38
C SER A 403 -21.09 4.64 16.31
N ASN A 404 -21.83 3.67 15.78
CA ASN A 404 -22.55 2.67 16.58
C ASN A 404 -21.66 1.46 16.90
N ILE A 405 -20.45 1.40 16.34
CA ILE A 405 -19.48 0.31 16.53
C ILE A 405 -18.52 0.72 17.66
N PRO A 406 -18.42 -0.04 18.77
CA PRO A 406 -17.53 0.32 19.87
C PRO A 406 -16.06 0.46 19.44
N GLU A 407 -15.35 1.42 20.02
CA GLU A 407 -13.97 1.77 19.65
C GLU A 407 -12.99 0.57 19.54
N PRO A 408 -13.00 -0.43 20.44
CA PRO A 408 -12.12 -1.61 20.31
C PRO A 408 -12.33 -2.41 19.01
N HIS A 409 -13.54 -2.36 18.43
CA HIS A 409 -13.92 -3.11 17.24
C HIS A 409 -13.89 -2.25 15.98
N GLY A 410 -14.31 -0.99 16.10
CA GLY A 410 -14.31 0.03 15.06
C GLY A 410 -13.06 0.91 15.12
N GLY A 411 -13.26 2.17 15.52
CA GLY A 411 -12.21 3.19 15.46
C GLY A 411 -11.71 3.37 14.02
N PRO A 412 -10.39 3.46 13.79
CA PRO A 412 -9.82 3.63 12.45
C PRO A 412 -10.24 2.56 11.43
N PHE A 413 -10.58 1.35 11.88
CA PHE A 413 -11.01 0.22 11.03
C PHE A 413 -12.36 0.44 10.35
N VAL A 414 -13.17 1.40 10.82
CA VAL A 414 -14.46 1.80 10.22
C VAL A 414 -14.47 3.28 9.83
N GLY A 415 -13.28 3.89 9.68
CA GLY A 415 -13.15 5.27 9.25
C GLY A 415 -13.27 6.32 10.35
N VAL A 416 -13.46 5.92 11.62
CA VAL A 416 -13.59 6.84 12.76
C VAL A 416 -12.20 7.28 13.22
N PRO A 417 -11.82 8.56 13.08
CA PRO A 417 -10.48 9.02 13.42
C PRO A 417 -10.29 9.15 14.94
N THR A 418 -9.07 8.90 15.42
CA THR A 418 -8.73 8.95 16.86
C THR A 418 -7.35 9.58 17.07
N LEU A 419 -6.94 9.79 18.32
CA LEU A 419 -5.53 9.98 18.72
C LEU A 419 -5.01 8.83 19.58
N TRP A 420 -5.72 7.71 19.61
CA TRP A 420 -5.62 6.70 20.67
C TRP A 420 -4.23 6.04 20.77
N SER A 421 -3.52 5.89 19.64
CA SER A 421 -2.20 5.27 19.57
C SER A 421 -1.04 6.22 19.90
N LEU A 422 -1.31 7.52 20.10
CA LEU A 422 -0.28 8.52 20.41
C LEU A 422 0.55 8.21 21.68
N PRO A 423 0.02 7.56 22.75
CA PRO A 423 0.82 7.17 23.91
C PRO A 423 2.01 6.25 23.60
N MET A 424 1.99 5.49 22.50
CA MET A 424 3.06 4.55 22.12
C MET A 424 4.43 5.20 22.01
N VAL A 425 4.51 6.46 21.56
CA VAL A 425 5.78 7.21 21.50
C VAL A 425 6.42 7.39 22.88
N LYS A 426 5.61 7.39 23.95
CA LYS A 426 6.06 7.53 25.34
C LYS A 426 6.56 6.21 25.95
N PHE A 427 6.55 5.10 25.22
CA PHE A 427 6.87 3.76 25.74
C PHE A 427 8.20 3.69 26.49
N ARG A 428 9.26 4.35 25.99
CA ARG A 428 10.59 4.35 26.62
C ARG A 428 10.87 5.53 27.56
N LEU A 429 9.87 6.36 27.88
CA LEU A 429 10.01 7.35 28.94
C LEU A 429 10.10 6.70 30.32
N PRO A 430 10.83 7.30 31.28
CA PRO A 430 10.89 6.79 32.65
C PRO A 430 9.55 6.91 33.39
N ALA A 431 9.38 6.09 34.42
CA ALA A 431 8.28 6.21 35.36
C ALA A 431 8.30 7.59 36.05
N GLY A 432 7.12 8.19 36.28
CA GLY A 432 7.00 9.47 37.00
C GLY A 432 7.28 10.76 36.20
N GLU A 433 7.24 10.70 34.86
CA GLU A 433 7.21 11.85 33.93
C GLU A 433 8.37 12.85 34.03
N LYS A 434 9.57 12.41 33.63
CA LYS A 434 10.70 13.28 33.27
C LYS A 434 11.44 12.76 32.04
N GLY A 435 11.04 13.21 30.86
CA GLY A 435 11.64 12.83 29.58
C GLY A 435 10.83 13.40 28.42
N ILE A 436 11.40 13.44 27.21
CA ILE A 436 10.76 14.01 26.02
C ILE A 436 10.72 12.91 24.96
N ALA A 437 9.52 12.52 24.53
CA ALA A 437 9.34 11.36 23.66
C ALA A 437 9.62 11.69 22.18
N GLY A 438 10.17 10.72 21.46
CA GLY A 438 10.20 10.67 20.01
C GLY A 438 10.18 9.22 19.51
N HIS A 439 10.05 9.02 18.21
CA HIS A 439 10.35 7.73 17.57
C HIS A 439 11.08 7.95 16.25
N GLY A 440 11.89 6.96 15.87
CA GLY A 440 12.35 6.76 14.50
C GLY A 440 11.76 5.47 13.94
N ASP A 441 11.69 5.35 12.62
CA ASP A 441 11.09 4.18 11.95
C ASP A 441 12.03 3.60 10.88
N PHE A 442 12.03 2.27 10.74
CA PHE A 442 12.59 1.58 9.57
C PHE A 442 11.48 0.76 8.89
N SER A 443 11.01 1.23 7.72
CA SER A 443 9.73 0.83 7.14
C SER A 443 9.88 0.05 5.82
N SER A 444 10.43 -1.16 5.89
CA SER A 444 10.82 -2.00 4.75
C SER A 444 9.64 -2.55 3.96
N ILE A 445 9.76 -2.56 2.63
CA ILE A 445 8.94 -3.40 1.77
C ILE A 445 9.58 -4.79 1.71
N ILE A 446 8.87 -5.82 2.17
CA ILE A 446 9.32 -7.22 2.11
C ILE A 446 8.29 -8.09 1.36
N PRO A 447 8.69 -9.19 0.70
CA PRO A 447 7.75 -10.13 0.08
C PRO A 447 6.75 -10.69 1.11
N SER A 448 5.50 -10.93 0.69
CA SER A 448 4.51 -11.64 1.51
C SER A 448 4.75 -13.15 1.46
N ASP A 449 5.92 -13.57 1.93
CA ASP A 449 6.44 -14.93 2.01
C ASP A 449 6.85 -15.19 3.47
N GLY A 450 6.36 -16.29 4.06
CA GLY A 450 6.48 -16.54 5.49
C GLY A 450 7.92 -16.69 5.96
N LYS A 451 8.74 -17.41 5.18
CA LYS A 451 10.14 -17.63 5.51
C LYS A 451 10.94 -16.31 5.46
N SER A 452 10.77 -15.53 4.40
CA SER A 452 11.42 -14.22 4.24
C SER A 452 11.03 -13.26 5.37
N THR A 453 9.77 -13.32 5.79
CA THR A 453 9.22 -12.51 6.89
C THR A 453 9.81 -12.92 8.24
N LEU A 454 9.87 -14.21 8.55
CA LEU A 454 10.50 -14.72 9.77
C LEU A 454 12.01 -14.44 9.81
N GLU A 455 12.72 -14.61 8.69
CA GLU A 455 14.14 -14.25 8.58
C GLU A 455 14.38 -12.76 8.85
N TRP A 456 13.56 -11.88 8.27
CA TRP A 456 13.66 -10.44 8.45
C TRP A 456 13.38 -10.05 9.91
N ILE A 457 12.30 -10.55 10.50
CA ILE A 457 11.93 -10.31 11.90
C ILE A 457 13.04 -10.75 12.86
N LYS A 458 13.61 -11.94 12.66
CA LYS A 458 14.75 -12.41 13.48
C LYS A 458 16.01 -11.56 13.29
N GLN A 459 16.24 -11.02 12.10
CA GLN A 459 17.35 -10.09 11.88
C GLN A 459 17.08 -8.74 12.58
N SER A 460 15.91 -8.15 12.40
CA SER A 460 15.48 -6.92 13.09
C SER A 460 15.56 -7.06 14.61
N GLN A 461 15.10 -8.19 15.18
CA GLN A 461 15.22 -8.50 16.60
C GLN A 461 16.68 -8.46 17.06
N ARG A 462 17.57 -9.22 16.40
CA ARG A 462 18.99 -9.26 16.76
C ARG A 462 19.65 -7.89 16.71
N ILE A 463 19.27 -7.03 15.77
CA ILE A 463 19.77 -5.65 15.69
C ILE A 463 19.23 -4.81 16.85
N CYS A 464 17.92 -4.79 17.11
CA CYS A 464 17.34 -4.06 18.24
C CYS A 464 17.99 -4.49 19.58
N GLU A 465 18.06 -5.80 19.83
CA GLU A 465 18.57 -6.35 21.10
C GLU A 465 20.05 -6.02 21.33
N LYS A 466 20.87 -6.03 20.28
CA LYS A 466 22.29 -5.63 20.30
C LYS A 466 22.51 -4.19 20.80
N TYR A 467 21.52 -3.31 20.64
CA TYR A 467 21.53 -1.93 21.12
C TYR A 467 20.66 -1.69 22.36
N GLY A 468 20.16 -2.76 23.00
CA GLY A 468 19.32 -2.67 24.21
C GLY A 468 17.88 -2.22 23.93
N PHE A 469 17.42 -2.37 22.69
CA PHE A 469 16.04 -2.13 22.28
C PHE A 469 15.27 -3.44 22.20
N ASP A 470 13.99 -3.37 22.56
CA ASP A 470 13.04 -4.45 22.31
C ASP A 470 12.72 -4.48 20.82
N LEU A 471 12.40 -5.66 20.25
CA LEU A 471 11.72 -5.67 18.97
C LEU A 471 10.33 -5.09 19.18
N PHE A 472 10.07 -3.93 18.56
CA PHE A 472 8.76 -3.29 18.49
C PHE A 472 8.47 -3.17 16.99
N CYS A 473 7.40 -3.84 16.55
CA CYS A 473 7.06 -3.84 15.13
C CYS A 473 5.60 -4.21 14.84
N ASP A 474 5.09 -3.52 13.83
CA ASP A 474 3.91 -3.88 13.07
C ASP A 474 4.27 -4.23 11.63
N PHE A 475 3.30 -4.77 10.91
CA PHE A 475 3.27 -4.69 9.47
C PHE A 475 1.86 -4.62 8.91
N PHE A 476 1.74 -3.86 7.82
CA PHE A 476 0.57 -3.84 6.96
C PHE A 476 0.75 -4.93 5.91
N MET A 477 -0.05 -6.00 6.01
CA MET A 477 -0.10 -7.00 4.95
C MET A 477 -0.82 -6.39 3.73
N HIS A 478 -0.22 -6.45 2.56
CA HIS A 478 -0.89 -6.25 1.28
C HIS A 478 -1.04 -7.61 0.57
N GLU A 479 -1.57 -7.62 -0.66
CA GLU A 479 -1.82 -8.85 -1.42
C GLU A 479 -0.54 -9.57 -1.84
N ARG A 480 0.61 -8.86 -1.91
CA ARG A 480 1.85 -9.39 -2.51
C ARG A 480 3.12 -9.04 -1.72
N HIS A 481 3.01 -8.13 -0.76
CA HIS A 481 4.13 -7.62 0.03
C HIS A 481 3.62 -7.24 1.41
N LEU A 482 4.53 -7.10 2.36
CA LEU A 482 4.29 -6.51 3.66
C LEU A 482 5.05 -5.18 3.72
N ILE A 483 4.44 -4.17 4.33
CA ILE A 483 5.17 -2.98 4.80
C ILE A 483 5.50 -3.26 6.27
N PHE A 484 6.73 -3.68 6.54
CA PHE A 484 7.22 -3.96 7.89
C PHE A 484 7.75 -2.67 8.52
N VAL A 485 7.21 -2.29 9.67
CA VAL A 485 7.60 -1.09 10.41
C VAL A 485 8.32 -1.51 11.68
N ASN A 486 9.61 -1.19 11.77
CA ASN A 486 10.33 -1.23 13.04
C ASN A 486 10.21 0.15 13.71
N PHE A 487 9.30 0.26 14.68
CA PHE A 487 9.01 1.49 15.42
C PHE A 487 9.95 1.61 16.62
N GLN A 488 10.70 2.70 16.73
CA GLN A 488 11.80 2.84 17.69
C GLN A 488 11.53 4.01 18.66
N PRO A 489 10.66 3.84 19.68
CA PRO A 489 10.33 4.90 20.62
C PRO A 489 11.51 5.15 21.56
N PHE A 490 11.86 6.42 21.78
CA PHE A 490 13.00 6.82 22.58
C PHE A 490 12.72 8.08 23.41
N ASP A 491 13.52 8.27 24.46
CA ASP A 491 13.60 9.51 25.20
C ASP A 491 14.70 10.40 24.59
N LYS A 492 14.30 11.53 23.99
CA LYS A 492 15.19 12.54 23.43
C LYS A 492 16.18 13.10 24.46
N THR A 493 15.88 13.05 25.76
CA THR A 493 16.83 13.50 26.79
C THR A 493 17.98 12.50 27.03
N GLN A 494 17.87 11.28 26.51
CA GLN A 494 18.83 10.19 26.73
C GLN A 494 19.73 9.99 25.50
N ALA A 495 20.91 10.62 25.50
CA ALA A 495 21.86 10.58 24.39
C ALA A 495 22.26 9.15 23.93
N TRP A 496 22.25 8.17 24.84
CA TRP A 496 22.52 6.77 24.48
C TRP A 496 21.39 6.15 23.64
N GLN A 497 20.13 6.52 23.87
CA GLN A 497 19.00 6.02 23.09
C GLN A 497 19.02 6.61 21.68
N GLN A 498 19.35 7.89 21.54
CA GLN A 498 19.55 8.54 20.24
C GLN A 498 20.65 7.86 19.42
N LYS A 499 21.84 7.64 20.02
CA LYS A 499 22.94 6.87 19.41
C LYS A 499 22.52 5.44 19.03
N ALA A 500 21.65 4.81 19.83
CA ALA A 500 21.16 3.46 19.58
C ALA A 500 20.23 3.39 18.37
N ILE A 501 19.20 4.25 18.26
CA ILE A 501 18.27 4.21 17.12
C ILE A 501 18.96 4.52 15.79
N GLN A 502 19.93 5.45 15.77
CA GLN A 502 20.77 5.72 14.60
C GLN A 502 21.57 4.49 14.16
N ALA A 503 22.10 3.73 15.13
CA ALA A 503 22.85 2.52 14.85
C ALA A 503 21.95 1.35 14.41
N ILE A 504 20.75 1.23 14.98
CA ILE A 504 19.71 0.27 14.54
C ILE A 504 19.32 0.57 13.09
N PHE A 505 19.01 1.83 12.75
CA PHE A 505 18.69 2.24 11.39
C PHE A 505 19.84 1.91 10.42
N ALA A 506 21.08 2.23 10.78
CA ALA A 506 22.24 2.00 9.93
C ALA A 506 22.53 0.51 9.69
N GLU A 507 22.29 -0.37 10.68
CA GLU A 507 22.46 -1.82 10.47
C GLU A 507 21.27 -2.46 9.73
N MET A 508 20.04 -2.01 9.97
CA MET A 508 18.89 -2.42 9.17
C MET A 508 19.02 -1.99 7.71
N TYR A 509 19.61 -0.83 7.45
CA TYR A 509 19.91 -0.34 6.10
C TYR A 509 20.87 -1.27 5.33
N GLU A 510 21.97 -1.71 5.96
CA GLU A 510 22.93 -2.62 5.31
C GLU A 510 22.33 -4.02 5.08
N GLU A 511 21.52 -4.53 6.01
CA GLU A 511 20.80 -5.81 5.84
C GLU A 511 19.70 -5.74 4.77
N ALA A 512 18.94 -4.64 4.73
CA ALA A 512 17.95 -4.39 3.68
C ALA A 512 18.64 -4.36 2.32
N LYS A 513 19.75 -3.61 2.20
CA LYS A 513 20.58 -3.57 0.98
C LYS A 513 21.06 -4.96 0.57
N ALA A 514 21.56 -5.76 1.51
CA ALA A 514 22.04 -7.12 1.24
C ALA A 514 20.93 -8.08 0.76
N LYS A 515 19.68 -7.86 1.19
CA LYS A 515 18.49 -8.63 0.75
C LYS A 515 17.75 -8.03 -0.45
N GLY A 516 18.16 -6.86 -0.95
CA GLY A 516 17.45 -6.15 -2.03
C GLY A 516 16.13 -5.49 -1.58
N PHE A 517 15.98 -5.25 -0.28
CA PHE A 517 14.84 -4.54 0.30
C PHE A 517 15.14 -3.04 0.42
N SER A 518 14.09 -2.23 0.46
CA SER A 518 14.17 -0.78 0.67
C SER A 518 12.93 -0.30 1.42
N ASN A 519 13.00 0.89 2.00
CA ASN A 519 11.87 1.44 2.74
C ASN A 519 10.86 2.11 1.79
N TYR A 520 9.57 1.93 2.06
CA TYR A 520 8.50 2.62 1.30
C TYR A 520 8.45 4.13 1.61
N ARG A 521 9.00 4.51 2.76
CA ARG A 521 8.98 5.86 3.35
C ARG A 521 10.17 6.02 4.29
N SER A 522 10.69 7.25 4.42
CA SER A 522 11.92 7.50 5.17
C SER A 522 11.92 8.88 5.83
N HIS A 523 12.56 8.96 6.99
CA HIS A 523 12.88 10.22 7.66
C HIS A 523 13.74 11.12 6.77
N VAL A 524 13.56 12.45 6.87
CA VAL A 524 14.30 13.45 6.08
C VAL A 524 15.82 13.25 6.12
N ASN A 525 16.39 12.84 7.26
CA ASN A 525 17.83 12.60 7.40
C ASN A 525 18.34 11.35 6.65
N HIS A 526 17.44 10.50 6.15
CA HIS A 526 17.77 9.20 5.55
C HIS A 526 17.27 9.07 4.10
N MET A 527 16.56 10.07 3.57
CA MET A 527 16.01 10.07 2.20
C MET A 527 17.05 9.77 1.12
N ASP A 528 18.26 10.36 1.21
CA ASP A 528 19.33 10.12 0.25
C ASP A 528 19.87 8.68 0.30
N ALA A 529 19.99 8.11 1.50
CA ALA A 529 20.44 6.73 1.67
C ALA A 529 19.42 5.74 1.11
N ILE A 530 18.13 5.92 1.43
CA ILE A 530 17.05 5.07 0.89
C ILE A 530 16.92 5.23 -0.63
N ALA A 531 17.11 6.44 -1.18
CA ALA A 531 17.16 6.65 -2.62
C ALA A 531 18.35 5.92 -3.29
N ASN A 532 19.50 5.83 -2.61
CA ASN A 532 20.68 5.08 -3.07
C ASN A 532 20.50 3.55 -3.06
N LEU A 533 19.41 3.01 -2.49
CA LEU A 533 19.06 1.57 -2.66
C LEU A 533 18.45 1.28 -4.04
N TYR A 534 18.05 2.31 -4.79
CA TYR A 534 17.51 2.19 -6.15
C TYR A 534 18.64 2.34 -7.19
N ASP A 535 19.70 1.54 -7.04
CA ASP A 535 20.99 1.68 -7.74
C ASP A 535 21.05 1.09 -9.17
N PHE A 536 19.99 0.42 -9.62
CA PHE A 536 19.96 -0.25 -10.93
C PHE A 536 20.40 0.67 -12.08
N ASN A 537 21.33 0.17 -12.90
CA ASN A 537 21.92 0.89 -14.04
C ASN A 537 22.49 2.26 -13.62
N ASP A 538 23.31 2.26 -12.56
CA ASP A 538 24.01 3.42 -11.98
C ASP A 538 23.07 4.47 -11.33
N HIS A 539 21.98 4.01 -10.71
CA HIS A 539 20.86 4.85 -10.22
C HIS A 539 20.06 5.50 -11.37
N ALA A 540 19.73 4.75 -12.43
CA ALA A 540 19.04 5.29 -13.60
C ALA A 540 17.67 5.92 -13.27
N TYR A 541 16.99 5.42 -12.24
CA TYR A 541 15.75 6.01 -11.73
C TYR A 541 15.98 7.45 -11.22
N LYS A 542 16.95 7.64 -10.32
CA LYS A 542 17.32 8.96 -9.79
C LYS A 542 17.69 9.93 -10.92
N ARG A 543 18.61 9.52 -11.81
CA ARG A 543 19.04 10.35 -12.96
C ARG A 543 17.90 10.70 -13.93
N PHE A 544 16.82 9.93 -13.98
CA PHE A 544 15.63 10.25 -14.77
C PHE A 544 14.72 11.25 -14.05
N VAL A 545 14.45 11.05 -12.76
CA VAL A 545 13.62 11.95 -11.96
C VAL A 545 14.28 13.32 -11.79
N GLU A 546 15.61 13.38 -11.64
CA GLU A 546 16.36 14.65 -11.57
C GLU A 546 16.27 15.44 -12.89
N LYS A 547 16.25 14.79 -14.05
CA LYS A 547 15.98 15.47 -15.34
C LYS A 547 14.58 16.08 -15.40
N LEU A 548 13.57 15.40 -14.85
CA LEU A 548 12.22 15.97 -14.73
C LEU A 548 12.20 17.14 -13.75
N LYS A 549 12.92 17.03 -12.63
CA LYS A 549 13.08 18.10 -11.64
C LYS A 549 13.70 19.35 -12.25
N ASP A 550 14.82 19.23 -12.94
CA ASP A 550 15.50 20.36 -13.60
C ASP A 550 14.67 20.98 -14.73
N THR A 551 13.77 20.21 -15.35
CA THR A 551 12.86 20.70 -16.40
C THR A 551 11.69 21.48 -15.81
N LEU A 552 11.13 21.04 -14.68
CA LEU A 552 9.94 21.62 -14.05
C LEU A 552 10.25 22.69 -12.98
N ASP A 553 11.48 22.73 -12.48
CA ASP A 553 11.96 23.66 -11.44
C ASP A 553 13.46 23.96 -11.64
N PRO A 554 13.82 24.75 -12.66
CA PRO A 554 15.22 25.02 -13.01
C PRO A 554 16.00 25.80 -11.93
N ASP A 555 15.30 26.58 -11.10
CA ASP A 555 15.87 27.32 -9.97
C ASP A 555 15.98 26.48 -8.68
N ALA A 556 15.48 25.24 -8.72
CA ALA A 556 15.41 24.27 -7.64
C ALA A 556 14.81 24.86 -6.35
N ILE A 557 13.68 25.55 -6.45
CA ILE A 557 12.99 26.17 -5.30
C ILE A 557 12.10 25.19 -4.54
N LEU A 558 11.51 24.18 -5.18
CA LEU A 558 10.58 23.25 -4.52
C LEU A 558 11.33 22.14 -3.79
N SER A 559 11.23 22.12 -2.46
CA SER A 559 11.63 21.05 -1.53
C SER A 559 12.90 20.26 -1.92
N PRO A 560 14.08 20.91 -2.06
CA PRO A 560 15.30 20.23 -2.50
C PRO A 560 15.68 19.05 -1.60
N GLY A 561 16.00 17.91 -2.22
CA GLY A 561 16.41 16.68 -1.53
C GLY A 561 15.27 15.81 -0.99
N LYS A 562 13.99 16.17 -1.18
CA LYS A 562 12.86 15.28 -0.88
C LYS A 562 13.04 13.96 -1.67
N GLN A 563 13.05 12.83 -0.95
CA GLN A 563 13.42 11.50 -1.45
C GLN A 563 14.75 11.43 -2.23
N GLY A 564 15.74 12.26 -1.86
CA GLY A 564 17.05 12.28 -2.51
C GLY A 564 17.04 12.89 -3.92
N ILE A 565 15.97 13.57 -4.32
CA ILE A 565 15.84 14.27 -5.60
C ILE A 565 16.39 15.70 -5.45
N TRP A 566 17.56 15.95 -6.03
CA TRP A 566 18.21 17.26 -6.01
C TRP A 566 18.18 17.89 -7.41
N GLY A 567 17.77 19.15 -7.51
CA GLY A 567 17.95 19.92 -8.74
C GLY A 567 19.41 20.32 -8.94
N GLN A 568 19.81 20.56 -10.18
CA GLN A 568 21.20 20.78 -10.62
C GLN A 568 21.96 21.86 -9.83
N LYS A 569 21.26 22.88 -9.30
CA LYS A 569 21.79 23.90 -8.38
C LYS A 569 22.48 23.33 -7.12
N PHE A 570 22.09 22.13 -6.70
CA PHE A 570 22.62 21.44 -5.52
C PHE A 570 23.43 20.17 -5.85
N ALA A 571 23.66 19.89 -7.14
CA ALA A 571 24.39 18.71 -7.59
C ALA A 571 25.82 18.68 -7.00
N GLY A 572 26.25 17.49 -6.53
CA GLY A 572 27.59 17.28 -5.94
C GLY A 572 27.83 17.91 -4.55
N GLN A 573 26.85 18.62 -3.97
CA GLN A 573 27.00 19.23 -2.64
C GLN A 573 26.67 18.26 -1.49
N TRP A 574 26.03 17.13 -1.79
CA TRP A 574 25.54 16.16 -0.82
C TRP A 574 26.05 14.76 -1.20
N ASP A 575 26.93 14.19 -0.37
CA ASP A 575 27.29 12.77 -0.44
C ASP A 575 26.31 11.95 0.42
N PRO A 576 25.51 11.04 -0.18
CA PRO A 576 24.58 10.19 0.56
C PRO A 576 25.26 9.25 1.57
N HIS A 577 26.52 8.87 1.34
CA HIS A 577 27.24 7.91 2.19
C HIS A 577 27.79 8.55 3.47
N ASP A 578 28.08 9.85 3.45
CA ASP A 578 28.82 10.53 4.51
C ASP A 578 28.01 10.60 5.83
N LEU A 579 26.67 10.69 5.75
CA LEU A 579 25.81 10.80 6.93
C LEU A 579 25.70 9.50 7.74
N LEU A 580 25.45 8.35 7.10
CA LEU A 580 25.38 7.06 7.80
C LEU A 580 26.77 6.58 8.26
N LEU A 581 27.82 6.78 7.46
CA LEU A 581 29.16 6.29 7.78
C LEU A 581 29.89 7.09 8.88
N ARG A 582 29.59 8.38 9.04
CA ARG A 582 30.14 9.19 10.16
C ARG A 582 29.80 8.56 11.52
N HIS A 583 28.54 8.16 11.73
CA HIS A 583 28.08 7.55 12.98
C HIS A 583 28.77 6.20 13.27
N LYS A 584 29.05 5.40 12.23
CA LYS A 584 29.75 4.10 12.35
C LYS A 584 31.19 4.25 12.87
N LYS A 585 31.90 5.33 12.50
CA LYS A 585 33.26 5.61 12.98
C LYS A 585 33.29 6.03 14.45
N THR A 586 32.41 6.95 14.87
CA THR A 586 32.39 7.48 16.24
C THR A 586 32.13 6.40 17.29
N LEU A 587 31.20 5.48 17.02
CA LEU A 587 30.86 4.37 17.91
C LEU A 587 31.97 3.31 18.04
N HIS A 588 32.81 3.13 17.00
CA HIS A 588 33.99 2.27 17.09
C HIS A 588 35.12 2.91 17.91
N SER A 589 35.34 4.22 17.80
CA SER A 589 36.36 4.91 18.61
C SER A 589 36.02 4.96 20.10
N GLU A 590 34.75 5.13 20.47
CA GLU A 590 34.33 5.15 21.88
C GLU A 590 34.50 3.79 22.58
N ARG A 591 34.32 2.66 21.87
CA ARG A 591 34.49 1.31 22.44
C ARG A 591 35.94 0.88 22.69
N VAL A 592 36.92 1.51 22.05
CA VAL A 592 38.35 1.22 22.29
C VAL A 592 38.86 1.97 23.55
N GLY A 593 38.12 2.96 24.05
CA GLY A 593 38.47 3.72 25.26
C GLY A 593 38.15 3.04 26.59
N THR A 594 37.34 1.97 26.60
CA THR A 594 36.76 1.37 27.83
C THR A 594 37.06 -0.13 28.01
N THR A 595 38.33 -0.52 27.96
CA THR A 595 38.78 -1.78 28.59
C THR A 595 39.21 -1.54 30.05
N GLU A 596 38.32 -1.88 30.98
CA GLU A 596 38.63 -1.88 32.41
C GLU A 596 39.78 -2.85 32.75
N ARG A 597 40.80 -2.36 33.45
CA ARG A 597 41.81 -3.24 34.06
C ARG A 597 41.23 -3.90 35.31
N ARG A 598 41.18 -5.24 35.32
CA ARG A 598 40.90 -6.01 36.55
C ARG A 598 41.92 -5.67 37.66
N PRO A 599 41.50 -5.56 38.93
CA PRO A 599 42.42 -5.35 40.04
C PRO A 599 43.08 -6.67 40.46
N SER A 600 44.40 -6.67 40.64
CA SER A 600 45.16 -7.75 41.29
C SER A 600 45.84 -7.22 42.55
N VAL A 601 45.61 -7.88 43.68
CA VAL A 601 46.16 -7.49 44.99
C VAL A 601 47.60 -7.98 45.14
N SER A 602 48.58 -7.07 45.26
CA SER A 602 49.77 -7.30 46.10
C SER A 602 50.57 -6.01 46.36
N THR A 603 50.68 -5.66 47.64
CA THR A 603 51.69 -4.84 48.34
C THR A 603 52.90 -4.23 47.59
N SER A 604 53.14 -2.93 47.90
CA SER A 604 54.43 -2.31 48.35
C SER A 604 54.94 -1.07 47.57
N SER A 605 55.13 0.03 48.33
CA SER A 605 56.15 1.11 48.24
C SER A 605 56.71 1.50 46.84
N ASN A 606 56.64 2.75 46.36
CA ASN A 606 57.23 3.95 47.01
C ASN A 606 56.87 5.30 46.32
N ALA A 607 56.84 6.37 47.14
CA ALA A 607 57.31 7.75 46.88
C ALA A 607 57.00 8.50 45.54
N SER A 608 56.09 9.49 45.63
CA SER A 608 56.23 10.93 45.30
C SER A 608 57.07 11.40 44.08
N VAL A 609 56.64 12.38 43.28
CA VAL A 609 56.63 13.84 43.61
C VAL A 609 55.73 14.64 42.62
N THR A 610 55.39 15.88 43.01
CA THR A 610 54.39 16.82 42.45
C THR A 610 54.90 17.85 41.43
N LYS A 611 53.94 18.63 40.86
CA LYS A 611 54.06 19.95 40.15
C LYS A 611 54.52 19.97 38.68
N ALA A 612 54.22 21.00 37.86
CA ALA A 612 53.10 21.95 37.80
C ALA A 612 53.16 22.78 36.47
N SER A 613 52.00 23.24 36.00
CA SER A 613 51.68 24.24 34.96
C SER A 613 52.70 25.35 34.57
N LYS A 614 52.75 25.70 33.26
CA LYS A 614 52.56 27.06 32.63
C LYS A 614 52.77 27.00 31.09
N GLU A 615 51.84 27.45 30.24
CA GLU A 615 51.62 28.80 29.64
C GLU A 615 52.68 29.27 28.60
N GLY A 616 52.26 29.75 27.40
CA GLY A 616 53.13 30.55 26.51
C GLY A 616 52.93 30.53 24.97
N ASP A 617 51.84 31.14 24.47
CA ASP A 617 51.65 31.94 23.22
C ASP A 617 52.40 31.80 21.86
N LEU A 618 51.57 31.89 20.79
CA LEU A 618 51.64 32.69 19.53
C LEU A 618 52.73 32.51 18.42
N GLY A 619 52.27 32.55 17.15
CA GLY A 619 53.08 32.85 15.96
C GLY A 619 52.41 32.56 14.58
N HIS A 620 52.06 33.59 13.80
CA HIS A 620 51.50 33.49 12.42
C HIS A 620 52.57 33.39 11.31
N ALA A 621 52.23 32.82 10.14
CA ALA A 621 52.39 33.45 8.79
C ALA A 621 51.95 32.56 7.58
N GLN A 622 51.39 33.21 6.54
CA GLN A 622 51.28 32.76 5.12
C GLN A 622 52.48 33.38 4.29
N PRO A 623 52.67 33.31 2.93
CA PRO A 623 51.70 33.03 1.84
C PRO A 623 52.16 32.39 0.47
N SER A 624 51.18 31.88 -0.30
CA SER A 624 50.85 32.18 -1.74
C SER A 624 51.70 31.88 -3.03
N VAL A 625 50.97 31.40 -4.07
CA VAL A 625 51.05 31.54 -5.58
C VAL A 625 52.15 30.90 -6.49
N LEU A 626 51.74 30.09 -7.51
CA LEU A 626 51.74 30.37 -8.99
C LEU A 626 51.81 29.11 -9.92
N GLU A 627 50.95 29.15 -10.96
CA GLU A 627 51.08 28.71 -12.38
C GLU A 627 51.29 27.23 -12.84
N GLU A 628 50.50 26.86 -13.88
CA GLU A 628 50.70 25.72 -14.80
C GLU A 628 51.73 26.07 -15.92
N PRO A 629 52.18 25.12 -16.79
CA PRO A 629 51.44 24.93 -18.05
C PRO A 629 51.52 23.56 -18.77
N SER A 630 50.49 23.28 -19.58
CA SER A 630 50.53 22.70 -20.95
C SER A 630 50.92 21.23 -21.25
N GLY A 631 50.04 20.55 -22.01
CA GLY A 631 50.39 20.03 -23.35
C GLY A 631 50.50 18.51 -23.55
N GLY A 632 49.65 17.93 -24.43
CA GLY A 632 49.87 16.59 -25.00
C GLY A 632 48.64 15.89 -25.60
N GLN A 633 48.56 15.78 -26.93
CA GLN A 633 47.57 14.96 -27.65
C GLN A 633 48.12 13.53 -27.89
N GLY A 634 47.25 12.52 -28.10
CA GLY A 634 47.64 11.36 -28.94
C GLY A 634 47.07 9.97 -28.60
N ALA A 635 45.96 9.62 -29.24
CA ALA A 635 45.58 8.33 -29.83
C ALA A 635 45.88 6.94 -29.17
N ARG A 636 44.83 6.10 -29.21
CA ARG A 636 44.79 4.62 -29.20
C ARG A 636 46.03 3.88 -29.75
N ILE A 637 46.30 2.69 -29.18
CA ILE A 637 46.59 1.44 -29.93
C ILE A 637 46.11 0.23 -29.11
N GLU A 638 45.81 -0.87 -29.81
CA GLU A 638 45.23 -2.11 -29.27
C GLU A 638 46.27 -3.17 -28.84
N ALA A 639 45.76 -4.26 -28.25
CA ALA A 639 46.13 -5.66 -28.53
C ALA A 639 46.92 -6.50 -27.49
N ARG A 640 46.18 -7.48 -26.93
CA ARG A 640 46.44 -8.94 -26.94
C ARG A 640 47.51 -9.61 -26.05
N VAL A 641 46.98 -10.57 -25.27
CA VAL A 641 47.39 -11.98 -25.10
C VAL A 641 48.55 -12.33 -24.15
N GLY A 642 48.31 -13.31 -23.27
CA GLY A 642 49.39 -14.16 -22.74
C GLY A 642 49.09 -15.06 -21.52
N HIS A 643 48.55 -16.26 -21.73
CA HIS A 643 48.89 -17.52 -21.00
C HIS A 643 48.55 -17.62 -19.48
N ALA A 644 48.45 -18.80 -18.83
CA ALA A 644 48.40 -20.21 -19.25
C ALA A 644 47.62 -21.06 -18.20
N ALA A 645 47.32 -22.32 -18.51
CA ALA A 645 46.70 -23.29 -17.60
C ALA A 645 47.73 -24.25 -16.96
N ALA A 646 47.37 -24.84 -15.82
CA ALA A 646 47.97 -26.06 -15.28
C ALA A 646 46.93 -26.84 -14.44
N ASN A 647 46.91 -28.15 -14.59
CA ASN A 647 46.15 -29.08 -13.74
C ASN A 647 47.01 -29.50 -12.53
N ASP A 648 46.41 -30.13 -11.53
CA ASP A 648 46.74 -31.53 -11.15
C ASP A 648 45.75 -32.10 -10.11
N ASP A 649 45.61 -33.44 -10.12
CA ASP A 649 44.69 -34.23 -9.28
C ASP A 649 45.27 -34.63 -7.90
N VAL A 650 44.43 -35.29 -7.06
CA VAL A 650 44.71 -36.53 -6.28
C VAL A 650 44.09 -36.58 -4.85
N VAL A 651 42.94 -37.27 -4.75
CA VAL A 651 42.57 -38.44 -3.89
C VAL A 651 42.90 -38.53 -2.37
N MET A 652 41.84 -38.79 -1.57
CA MET A 652 41.74 -39.44 -0.21
C MET A 652 42.35 -38.73 1.02
N ASP A 653 41.77 -38.82 2.24
CA ASP A 653 41.41 -40.07 2.94
C ASP A 653 40.32 -39.96 4.04
N ASP A 654 39.88 -41.13 4.54
CA ASP A 654 38.77 -41.36 5.48
C ASP A 654 39.26 -41.43 6.95
N VAL A 655 38.62 -40.71 7.90
CA VAL A 655 38.85 -40.91 9.35
C VAL A 655 37.56 -40.76 10.17
N ARG A 656 37.05 -41.88 10.68
CA ARG A 656 36.14 -41.91 11.84
C ARG A 656 36.93 -41.88 13.15
N PRO A 657 36.25 -41.54 14.27
CA PRO A 657 36.42 -42.34 15.48
C PRO A 657 35.09 -42.87 16.02
N THR A 658 35.07 -44.17 16.31
CA THR A 658 34.03 -44.85 17.10
C THR A 658 34.44 -44.96 18.55
N ALA A 659 33.54 -44.68 19.50
CA ALA A 659 33.54 -45.31 20.82
C ALA A 659 32.15 -45.23 21.47
N SER A 660 31.63 -46.39 21.86
CA SER A 660 30.44 -46.59 22.71
C SER A 660 30.86 -47.03 24.11
N ILE A 661 30.04 -46.82 25.14
CA ILE A 661 29.56 -47.84 26.11
C ILE A 661 28.81 -47.19 27.30
N ASP A 662 27.53 -47.55 27.39
CA ASP A 662 26.70 -47.99 28.54
C ASP A 662 26.50 -47.20 29.87
N GLU A 663 25.38 -47.59 30.50
CA GLU A 663 24.92 -47.40 31.89
C GLU A 663 24.23 -46.08 32.30
N VAL A 664 23.11 -46.05 33.06
CA VAL A 664 22.03 -47.06 33.30
C VAL A 664 20.78 -46.37 33.93
N HIS A 665 19.59 -46.96 33.74
CA HIS A 665 18.28 -46.74 34.41
C HIS A 665 18.02 -45.55 35.38
N ASN A 666 16.94 -44.76 35.15
CA ASN A 666 15.62 -44.92 35.83
C ASN A 666 14.58 -43.79 35.53
N LEU A 667 13.30 -44.17 35.44
CA LEU A 667 12.10 -43.30 35.56
C LEU A 667 11.59 -43.34 37.02
N PRO A 668 10.81 -42.34 37.51
CA PRO A 668 9.33 -42.29 37.34
C PRO A 668 8.84 -40.88 36.91
N THR A 669 7.69 -40.61 36.29
CA THR A 669 6.28 -41.10 36.39
C THR A 669 5.50 -40.68 37.66
N ASP A 670 4.89 -39.50 37.54
CA ASP A 670 3.53 -39.13 37.95
C ASP A 670 3.16 -38.59 39.37
N ILE A 671 2.34 -37.52 39.30
CA ILE A 671 1.24 -37.00 40.13
C ILE A 671 1.21 -37.13 41.69
N ALA A 672 0.84 -35.99 42.30
CA ALA A 672 0.22 -35.77 43.63
C ALA A 672 1.06 -36.05 44.90
N ASP A 673 1.63 -34.99 45.47
CA ASP A 673 1.15 -34.44 46.75
C ASP A 673 1.76 -33.05 47.03
N TYR A 674 0.94 -32.05 47.41
CA TYR A 674 1.28 -30.96 48.36
C TYR A 674 0.13 -29.94 48.54
N GLN A 675 -1.05 -30.43 48.95
CA GLN A 675 -2.03 -29.60 49.64
C GLN A 675 -2.02 -29.94 51.14
N ASN A 676 -1.31 -29.13 51.95
CA ASN A 676 -1.70 -28.81 53.35
C ASN A 676 -0.65 -27.96 54.08
N THR A 677 -0.86 -26.64 54.11
CA THR A 677 -0.59 -25.86 55.33
C THR A 677 -1.62 -24.74 55.47
N LEU A 678 -2.70 -25.02 56.21
CA LEU A 678 -3.71 -24.03 56.59
C LEU A 678 -3.20 -23.12 57.72
N GLY A 679 -3.56 -21.85 57.68
CA GLY A 679 -3.47 -20.89 58.79
C GLY A 679 -4.66 -19.93 58.71
N VAL A 680 -5.49 -19.86 59.76
CA VAL A 680 -6.88 -19.39 59.69
C VAL A 680 -7.19 -18.30 60.74
N LEU A 681 -7.46 -17.07 60.27
CA LEU A 681 -8.35 -16.02 60.86
C LEU A 681 -8.02 -15.49 62.29
N PRO A 682 -8.75 -14.50 62.90
CA PRO A 682 -9.85 -13.63 62.40
C PRO A 682 -9.74 -12.10 62.72
N GLY A 683 -10.71 -11.31 62.22
CA GLY A 683 -11.14 -10.00 62.77
C GLY A 683 -10.51 -8.74 62.12
N ASP A 684 -11.20 -7.60 62.01
CA ASP A 684 -12.63 -7.29 62.24
C ASP A 684 -13.04 -6.09 61.35
N THR A 685 -14.33 -5.87 61.12
CA THR A 685 -14.87 -4.87 60.17
C THR A 685 -15.13 -3.47 60.78
N THR A 686 -15.51 -2.52 59.90
CA THR A 686 -16.08 -1.19 60.21
C THR A 686 -15.16 -0.13 60.84
N ASP A 687 -14.35 0.52 59.99
CA ASP A 687 -14.16 2.00 60.02
C ASP A 687 -13.48 2.51 58.72
N ALA A 688 -14.22 2.53 57.59
CA ALA A 688 -13.71 3.04 56.30
C ALA A 688 -14.79 3.44 55.26
N PHE A 689 -16.06 3.63 55.65
CA PHE A 689 -17.16 3.77 54.65
C PHE A 689 -17.40 5.20 54.11
N ASP A 690 -16.59 6.19 54.50
CA ASP A 690 -16.78 7.61 54.11
C ASP A 690 -15.49 8.29 53.56
N ALA A 691 -14.52 7.51 53.05
CA ALA A 691 -13.21 8.05 52.62
C ALA A 691 -12.72 7.61 51.21
N PHE A 692 -13.59 7.05 50.36
CA PHE A 692 -13.22 6.59 49.01
C PHE A 692 -14.21 7.01 47.89
N THR A 693 -14.52 8.30 47.83
CA THR A 693 -15.24 8.94 46.69
C THR A 693 -14.36 9.97 45.96
N SER A 694 -13.04 9.73 45.93
CA SER A 694 -12.08 10.46 45.09
C SER A 694 -10.89 9.56 44.75
N PHE A 695 -10.59 9.46 43.44
CA PHE A 695 -9.59 8.60 42.80
C PHE A 695 -9.88 7.08 42.86
N GLY A 696 -10.12 6.52 41.67
CA GLY A 696 -10.44 5.11 41.44
C GLY A 696 -10.48 4.75 39.95
N ILE A 697 -9.51 5.24 39.16
CA ILE A 697 -9.31 4.80 37.78
C ILE A 697 -8.37 3.58 37.82
N LEU A 698 -8.89 2.37 37.57
CA LEU A 698 -8.15 1.20 37.05
C LEU A 698 -9.12 0.02 36.82
N SER A 699 -9.19 -0.45 35.56
CA SER A 699 -9.95 -1.63 35.04
C SER A 699 -11.48 -1.65 35.28
N PRO A 700 -12.28 -1.73 34.19
CA PRO A 700 -12.46 -3.02 33.50
C PRO A 700 -12.29 -2.88 31.99
N TYR A 701 -11.11 -3.25 31.46
CA TYR A 701 -10.85 -3.21 30.01
C TYR A 701 -10.35 -4.54 29.41
N PHE A 702 -10.16 -5.57 30.26
CA PHE A 702 -10.11 -6.99 29.86
C PHE A 702 -10.70 -7.84 30.99
N ASP A 703 -12.03 -7.76 31.15
CA ASP A 703 -12.79 -8.69 31.98
C ASP A 703 -14.01 -9.17 31.18
N PHE A 704 -13.80 -10.21 30.36
CA PHE A 704 -14.87 -10.81 29.55
C PHE A 704 -15.67 -11.77 30.43
N GLY A 705 -16.61 -11.19 31.18
CA GLY A 705 -17.48 -11.88 32.11
C GLY A 705 -18.27 -13.02 31.47
N TYR A 706 -18.00 -14.24 31.95
CA TYR A 706 -18.82 -15.43 31.80
C TYR A 706 -20.21 -15.18 32.43
N ASP A 707 -21.31 -15.31 31.67
CA ASP A 707 -22.67 -15.34 32.27
C ASP A 707 -23.13 -16.80 32.48
N PRO A 708 -23.12 -17.33 33.72
CA PRO A 708 -23.55 -18.68 34.01
C PRO A 708 -25.08 -18.87 34.02
N ARG A 709 -25.89 -17.90 33.55
CA ARG A 709 -27.37 -17.94 33.66
C ARG A 709 -28.14 -18.16 32.35
N PHE A 710 -27.54 -18.82 31.35
CA PHE A 710 -28.28 -19.29 30.17
C PHE A 710 -27.97 -20.72 29.68
N VAL A 711 -27.65 -21.65 30.60
CA VAL A 711 -27.73 -23.11 30.32
C VAL A 711 -28.51 -23.83 31.42
N ALA A 712 -29.83 -23.74 31.36
CA ALA A 712 -30.75 -24.52 32.22
C ALA A 712 -32.11 -24.79 31.55
N ALA A 713 -32.12 -25.11 30.26
CA ALA A 713 -33.31 -25.67 29.59
C ALA A 713 -32.94 -26.61 28.43
N SER A 714 -33.64 -27.74 28.36
CA SER A 714 -33.79 -28.63 27.19
C SER A 714 -32.52 -29.18 26.49
N ILE A 715 -31.92 -30.23 27.06
CA ILE A 715 -31.71 -31.51 26.33
C ILE A 715 -31.95 -32.70 27.29
N SER A 716 -33.12 -33.35 27.18
CA SER A 716 -33.29 -34.80 27.43
C SER A 716 -34.66 -35.28 26.91
N GLY A 717 -34.73 -36.50 26.37
CA GLY A 717 -35.99 -37.17 25.98
C GLY A 717 -36.14 -37.47 24.48
N HIS A 718 -35.89 -38.72 24.09
CA HIS A 718 -36.16 -39.24 22.75
C HIS A 718 -37.61 -39.76 22.57
N ASN A 719 -38.16 -39.55 21.36
CA ASN A 719 -39.14 -40.39 20.65
C ASN A 719 -40.59 -40.54 21.22
N PRO A 720 -41.59 -40.96 20.39
CA PRO A 720 -41.60 -41.24 18.94
C PRO A 720 -42.69 -40.48 18.12
N VAL A 721 -42.66 -40.70 16.80
CA VAL A 721 -43.64 -40.24 15.78
C VAL A 721 -44.99 -40.98 15.87
N PRO A 722 -46.11 -40.36 15.43
CA PRO A 722 -46.93 -41.03 14.41
C PRO A 722 -47.34 -40.11 13.24
N ALA A 723 -47.53 -40.72 12.06
CA ALA A 723 -47.86 -40.02 10.81
C ALA A 723 -49.38 -39.99 10.54
N VAL A 724 -49.84 -38.98 9.79
CA VAL A 724 -51.09 -39.01 9.02
C VAL A 724 -50.83 -38.37 7.65
N ALA A 725 -51.42 -38.95 6.61
CA ALA A 725 -51.16 -38.67 5.19
C ALA A 725 -52.36 -37.89 4.54
N PRO A 726 -52.44 -37.67 3.20
CA PRO A 726 -52.86 -36.37 2.67
C PRO A 726 -54.27 -36.35 2.06
N THR A 727 -54.73 -35.15 1.66
CA THR A 727 -55.90 -34.99 0.77
C THR A 727 -55.60 -34.04 -0.41
N THR A 728 -55.99 -34.51 -1.59
CA THR A 728 -56.02 -33.88 -2.93
C THR A 728 -57.19 -32.87 -3.03
N THR A 729 -57.42 -32.06 -4.07
CA THR A 729 -56.90 -31.92 -5.45
C THR A 729 -56.40 -30.45 -5.68
N ASP A 730 -56.22 -29.81 -6.86
CA ASP A 730 -56.49 -30.07 -8.30
C ASP A 730 -55.50 -29.27 -9.19
N GLU A 731 -55.45 -29.58 -10.49
CA GLU A 731 -54.87 -28.71 -11.55
C GLU A 731 -56.00 -28.10 -12.42
N PRO A 732 -55.68 -27.06 -13.22
CA PRO A 732 -55.78 -27.31 -14.67
C PRO A 732 -54.65 -26.71 -15.54
N VAL A 733 -54.63 -27.15 -16.80
CA VAL A 733 -53.51 -27.11 -17.76
C VAL A 733 -53.74 -26.07 -18.89
N LEU A 734 -52.67 -25.66 -19.59
CA LEU A 734 -52.61 -24.87 -20.86
C LEU A 734 -52.95 -23.35 -20.73
N ASN A 735 -52.45 -22.43 -21.58
CA ASN A 735 -51.72 -22.56 -22.85
C ASN A 735 -50.75 -21.37 -23.13
N ARG A 736 -49.89 -21.49 -24.15
CA ARG A 736 -49.05 -20.40 -24.68
C ARG A 736 -49.84 -19.40 -25.56
N GLN A 737 -49.72 -18.11 -25.26
CA GLN A 737 -49.78 -16.91 -26.14
C GLN A 737 -49.48 -15.71 -25.21
N GLY A 738 -48.63 -14.73 -25.51
CA GLY A 738 -48.35 -14.08 -26.78
C GLY A 738 -48.80 -12.62 -26.69
N ILE A 739 -48.09 -11.77 -25.93
CA ILE A 739 -48.48 -10.36 -25.70
C ILE A 739 -47.31 -9.41 -25.98
N SER A 740 -47.54 -8.53 -26.97
CA SER A 740 -46.75 -7.33 -27.27
C SER A 740 -46.96 -6.25 -26.18
N PRO A 741 -45.97 -5.40 -25.87
CA PRO A 741 -46.19 -4.26 -24.99
C PRO A 741 -47.12 -3.24 -25.66
N PHE A 742 -47.96 -2.53 -24.87
CA PHE A 742 -48.10 -1.06 -24.89
C PHE A 742 -49.18 -0.53 -23.92
N ARG A 743 -49.01 0.76 -23.56
CA ARG A 743 -49.97 1.71 -22.96
C ARG A 743 -50.31 1.60 -21.47
N THR A 744 -49.63 2.43 -20.71
CA THR A 744 -50.22 3.23 -19.63
C THR A 744 -51.17 4.30 -20.19
N THR A 745 -52.30 4.51 -19.51
CA THR A 745 -53.14 5.73 -19.62
C THR A 745 -53.76 6.04 -18.25
N ASP A 746 -53.46 7.24 -17.73
CA ASP A 746 -54.41 8.27 -17.25
C ASP A 746 -55.57 7.90 -16.27
N THR A 747 -55.94 8.70 -15.25
CA THR A 747 -55.55 10.09 -14.88
C THR A 747 -55.97 10.49 -13.45
N ARG A 748 -55.36 11.58 -12.92
CA ARG A 748 -55.87 12.59 -11.92
C ARG A 748 -56.12 12.11 -10.48
N GLY A 749 -55.89 12.90 -9.42
CA GLY A 749 -55.31 14.25 -9.22
C GLY A 749 -54.74 14.34 -7.77
N VAL A 750 -54.12 15.41 -7.25
CA VAL A 750 -54.41 16.86 -7.30
C VAL A 750 -53.10 17.67 -7.09
N ARG A 751 -53.08 18.95 -7.48
CA ARG A 751 -51.92 19.88 -7.50
C ARG A 751 -51.44 20.40 -6.14
N ALA A 752 -50.14 20.72 -6.08
CA ALA A 752 -49.61 21.94 -5.47
C ALA A 752 -48.50 22.51 -6.39
N ASP A 753 -48.19 23.80 -6.28
CA ASP A 753 -47.56 24.62 -7.32
C ASP A 753 -46.32 25.34 -6.80
N GLN A 754 -45.17 25.22 -7.48
CA GLN A 754 -44.17 26.29 -7.63
C GLN A 754 -43.17 26.00 -8.76
N THR A 755 -42.58 27.07 -9.29
CA THR A 755 -41.98 27.13 -10.63
C THR A 755 -40.59 26.52 -10.74
N ASP A 756 -40.45 25.53 -11.62
CA ASP A 756 -39.17 24.95 -12.04
C ASP A 756 -38.79 25.43 -13.46
N VAL A 757 -37.53 25.78 -13.67
CA VAL A 757 -37.01 26.25 -14.98
C VAL A 757 -36.54 25.03 -15.76
N GLY A 758 -37.51 24.28 -16.29
CA GLY A 758 -37.28 22.95 -16.84
C GLY A 758 -36.33 22.90 -18.04
N LEU A 759 -35.09 22.46 -17.78
CA LEU A 759 -34.36 21.63 -18.74
C LEU A 759 -34.90 20.20 -18.63
N SER A 760 -35.58 19.74 -19.67
CA SER A 760 -36.05 18.35 -19.73
C SER A 760 -34.85 17.38 -19.65
N PRO A 761 -35.02 16.17 -19.08
CA PRO A 761 -33.99 15.14 -19.17
C PRO A 761 -33.60 14.94 -20.64
N PRO A 762 -32.31 14.77 -20.97
CA PRO A 762 -31.95 14.44 -22.33
C PRO A 762 -32.62 13.13 -22.70
N GLU A 763 -33.53 13.15 -23.67
CA GLU A 763 -33.93 11.94 -24.35
C GLU A 763 -32.63 11.33 -24.91
N ILE A 764 -32.23 10.18 -24.35
CA ILE A 764 -31.23 9.33 -25.00
C ILE A 764 -31.91 8.80 -26.25
N SER A 765 -31.86 9.60 -27.31
CA SER A 765 -31.95 9.12 -28.67
C SER A 765 -30.84 8.11 -28.79
N CYS A 766 -31.21 6.83 -28.62
CA CYS A 766 -30.38 5.72 -29.04
C CYS A 766 -30.25 5.90 -30.54
N MET A 767 -29.19 6.61 -30.97
CA MET A 767 -28.95 6.87 -32.39
C MET A 767 -29.03 5.52 -33.07
N PRO A 768 -29.95 5.33 -34.02
CA PRO A 768 -30.09 4.03 -34.66
C PRO A 768 -28.74 3.73 -35.27
N GLN A 769 -28.06 2.70 -34.75
CA GLN A 769 -26.86 2.18 -35.39
C GLN A 769 -27.25 1.97 -36.84
N ALA A 770 -26.60 2.70 -37.74
CA ALA A 770 -26.93 2.68 -39.15
C ALA A 770 -26.80 1.22 -39.59
N LYS A 771 -27.95 0.55 -39.81
CA LYS A 771 -27.95 -0.88 -40.11
C LYS A 771 -27.06 -1.06 -41.33
N ARG A 772 -25.95 -1.77 -41.12
CA ARG A 772 -25.01 -2.08 -42.18
C ARG A 772 -25.81 -2.73 -43.31
N ALA A 773 -25.53 -2.33 -44.55
CA ALA A 773 -26.10 -3.03 -45.70
C ALA A 773 -25.76 -4.53 -45.55
N PRO A 774 -26.75 -5.45 -45.68
CA PRO A 774 -26.48 -6.88 -45.57
C PRO A 774 -25.37 -7.28 -46.54
N LEU A 775 -24.43 -8.09 -46.05
CA LEU A 775 -23.43 -8.72 -46.90
C LEU A 775 -24.12 -9.76 -47.79
N GLU A 776 -24.06 -9.57 -49.10
CA GLU A 776 -24.54 -10.55 -50.07
C GLU A 776 -23.40 -11.53 -50.43
N PHE A 777 -23.66 -12.82 -50.23
CA PHE A 777 -22.83 -13.91 -50.72
C PHE A 777 -23.46 -14.45 -52.00
N THR A 778 -22.80 -14.26 -53.13
CA THR A 778 -23.37 -14.55 -54.46
C THR A 778 -23.25 -16.04 -54.83
N ASP A 779 -24.07 -16.51 -55.77
CA ASP A 779 -23.93 -17.87 -56.30
C ASP A 779 -22.55 -18.11 -56.93
N ALA A 780 -21.94 -17.10 -57.57
CA ALA A 780 -20.58 -17.18 -58.08
C ALA A 780 -19.51 -17.33 -56.95
N ALA A 781 -19.72 -16.70 -55.79
CA ALA A 781 -18.88 -16.92 -54.61
C ALA A 781 -19.10 -18.32 -54.02
N ARG A 782 -20.33 -18.85 -54.09
CA ARG A 782 -20.64 -20.22 -53.69
C ARG A 782 -19.98 -21.26 -54.59
N ASP A 783 -20.00 -21.06 -55.91
CA ASP A 783 -19.36 -21.98 -56.86
C ASP A 783 -17.85 -22.06 -56.62
N ARG A 784 -17.18 -20.93 -56.37
CA ARG A 784 -15.77 -20.88 -55.96
C ARG A 784 -15.50 -21.52 -54.60
N LEU A 785 -16.39 -21.33 -53.62
CA LEU A 785 -16.30 -22.00 -52.32
C LEU A 785 -16.39 -23.52 -52.48
N LEU A 786 -17.26 -24.00 -53.36
CA LEU A 786 -17.39 -25.42 -53.69
C LEU A 786 -16.14 -25.95 -54.42
N GLU A 787 -15.55 -25.18 -55.33
CA GLU A 787 -14.30 -25.52 -56.02
C GLU A 787 -13.10 -25.63 -55.04
N ASP A 788 -12.89 -24.62 -54.20
CA ASP A 788 -11.83 -24.63 -53.16
C ASP A 788 -12.09 -25.69 -52.08
N LEU A 789 -13.35 -26.04 -51.79
CA LEU A 789 -13.72 -27.14 -50.88
C LEU A 789 -13.46 -28.51 -51.50
N ALA A 790 -13.82 -28.71 -52.77
CA ALA A 790 -13.57 -29.96 -53.50
C ALA A 790 -12.08 -30.31 -53.54
N GLY A 791 -11.21 -29.31 -53.77
CA GLY A 791 -9.75 -29.50 -53.71
C GLY A 791 -9.20 -29.80 -52.30
N ARG A 792 -9.99 -29.64 -51.23
CA ARG A 792 -9.57 -29.87 -49.84
C ARG A 792 -10.10 -31.15 -49.22
N LEU A 793 -11.22 -31.68 -49.70
CA LEU A 793 -11.81 -32.93 -49.19
C LEU A 793 -11.13 -34.17 -49.81
N PRO A 794 -11.18 -35.34 -49.17
CA PRO A 794 -10.67 -36.59 -49.73
C PRO A 794 -11.44 -37.01 -51.00
N ASP A 795 -10.72 -37.55 -51.98
CA ASP A 795 -11.25 -37.90 -53.33
C ASP A 795 -12.38 -38.95 -53.31
N ASN A 796 -12.58 -39.61 -52.16
CA ASN A 796 -13.56 -40.65 -51.91
C ASN A 796 -14.80 -40.19 -51.10
N GLU A 797 -14.90 -38.91 -50.69
CA GLU A 797 -16.09 -38.39 -49.98
C GLU A 797 -17.09 -37.64 -50.88
N GLY A 798 -16.65 -37.19 -52.06
CA GLY A 798 -17.48 -36.39 -52.98
C GLY A 798 -17.71 -34.95 -52.50
N LEU A 799 -18.27 -34.11 -53.38
CA LEU A 799 -18.77 -32.80 -52.97
C LEU A 799 -20.07 -32.99 -52.16
N PRO A 800 -20.17 -32.46 -50.93
CA PRO A 800 -21.40 -32.56 -50.14
C PRO A 800 -22.51 -31.77 -50.84
N ASN A 801 -23.65 -32.42 -51.09
CA ASN A 801 -24.89 -31.71 -51.42
C ASN A 801 -25.38 -30.81 -50.26
N ASP A 802 -24.75 -30.94 -49.09
CA ASP A 802 -25.14 -30.35 -47.82
C ASP A 802 -24.61 -28.91 -47.62
N VAL A 803 -23.85 -28.34 -48.56
CA VAL A 803 -23.45 -26.93 -48.52
C VAL A 803 -24.65 -26.04 -48.91
N PRO A 804 -25.18 -25.19 -48.00
CA PRO A 804 -26.41 -24.45 -48.26
C PRO A 804 -26.35 -23.52 -49.48
N PRO A 805 -27.50 -23.14 -50.08
CA PRO A 805 -27.57 -22.13 -51.14
C PRO A 805 -26.97 -20.79 -50.72
N ALA A 806 -26.56 -19.96 -51.68
CA ALA A 806 -25.85 -18.71 -51.40
C ALA A 806 -26.67 -17.70 -50.57
N SER A 807 -28.00 -17.75 -50.69
CA SER A 807 -28.95 -17.00 -49.85
C SER A 807 -28.92 -17.40 -48.36
N VAL A 808 -28.65 -18.67 -48.05
CA VAL A 808 -28.51 -19.16 -46.68
C VAL A 808 -27.14 -18.77 -46.13
N LEU A 809 -26.07 -18.98 -46.90
CA LEU A 809 -24.72 -18.54 -46.53
C LEU A 809 -24.66 -17.02 -46.27
N SER A 810 -25.35 -16.21 -47.09
CA SER A 810 -25.53 -14.76 -46.87
C SER A 810 -26.17 -14.48 -45.50
N LYS A 811 -27.25 -15.19 -45.16
CA LYS A 811 -27.96 -15.02 -43.89
C LYS A 811 -27.07 -15.38 -42.69
N ASP A 812 -26.32 -16.48 -42.80
CA ASP A 812 -25.42 -16.95 -41.75
C ASP A 812 -24.25 -15.98 -41.54
N ILE A 813 -23.62 -15.50 -42.63
CA ILE A 813 -22.57 -14.47 -42.58
C ILE A 813 -23.08 -13.20 -41.88
N ASN A 814 -24.27 -12.70 -42.23
CA ASN A 814 -24.82 -11.52 -41.56
C ASN A 814 -25.11 -11.78 -40.08
N SER A 815 -25.63 -12.96 -39.71
CA SER A 815 -25.84 -13.30 -38.30
C SER A 815 -24.54 -13.41 -37.52
N PHE A 816 -23.49 -13.98 -38.10
CA PHE A 816 -22.14 -13.98 -37.51
C PHE A 816 -21.65 -12.55 -37.29
N MET A 817 -21.84 -11.69 -38.30
CA MET A 817 -21.38 -10.31 -38.22
C MET A 817 -22.08 -9.53 -37.11
N ASP A 818 -23.42 -9.58 -37.09
CA ASP A 818 -24.23 -8.79 -36.17
C ASP A 818 -24.13 -9.34 -34.74
N SER A 819 -24.08 -10.66 -34.56
CA SER A 819 -24.21 -11.31 -33.24
C SER A 819 -22.88 -11.74 -32.60
N PHE A 820 -21.84 -12.05 -33.39
CA PHE A 820 -20.57 -12.56 -32.87
C PHE A 820 -19.44 -11.54 -33.04
N ASN A 821 -19.17 -11.09 -34.27
CA ASN A 821 -18.05 -10.19 -34.53
C ASN A 821 -18.26 -8.77 -33.97
N THR A 822 -19.50 -8.34 -33.70
CA THR A 822 -19.79 -7.10 -32.94
C THR A 822 -19.20 -7.15 -31.52
N HIS A 823 -19.25 -8.31 -30.87
CA HIS A 823 -18.75 -8.49 -29.49
C HIS A 823 -17.28 -8.94 -29.45
N LEU A 824 -16.81 -9.64 -30.49
CA LEU A 824 -15.44 -10.10 -30.63
C LEU A 824 -14.91 -9.83 -32.05
N PRO A 825 -14.35 -8.62 -32.31
CA PRO A 825 -13.95 -8.20 -33.66
C PRO A 825 -12.65 -8.87 -34.12
N ILE A 826 -12.74 -10.14 -34.54
CA ILE A 826 -11.62 -10.93 -35.07
C ILE A 826 -11.25 -10.49 -36.50
N PHE A 827 -12.20 -9.89 -37.25
CA PHE A 827 -12.01 -9.53 -38.65
C PHE A 827 -12.17 -8.04 -38.94
N HIS A 828 -11.24 -7.49 -39.74
CA HIS A 828 -11.30 -6.13 -40.25
C HIS A 828 -12.18 -6.05 -41.51
N LEU A 829 -13.40 -5.56 -41.35
CA LEU A 829 -14.46 -5.66 -42.35
C LEU A 829 -14.24 -4.92 -43.68
N PRO A 830 -13.64 -3.72 -43.74
CA PRO A 830 -13.40 -3.02 -45.00
C PRO A 830 -12.49 -3.76 -45.99
N THR A 831 -11.83 -4.83 -45.56
CA THR A 831 -10.83 -5.59 -46.34
C THR A 831 -11.21 -7.06 -46.56
N MET A 832 -12.44 -7.48 -46.23
CA MET A 832 -12.89 -8.86 -46.46
C MET A 832 -13.62 -8.99 -47.81
N ASP A 833 -13.08 -9.82 -48.70
CA ASP A 833 -13.78 -10.32 -49.89
C ASP A 833 -14.18 -11.79 -49.68
N PHE A 834 -15.49 -12.05 -49.62
CA PHE A 834 -16.02 -13.40 -49.43
C PHE A 834 -15.88 -14.30 -50.67
N ALA A 835 -15.65 -13.72 -51.86
CA ALA A 835 -15.44 -14.48 -53.10
C ALA A 835 -13.99 -14.96 -53.29
N GLU A 836 -13.05 -14.47 -52.47
CA GLU A 836 -11.61 -14.83 -52.50
C GLU A 836 -11.14 -15.54 -51.21
N MET A 837 -12.01 -15.61 -50.18
CA MET A 837 -11.71 -16.32 -48.93
C MET A 837 -11.72 -17.85 -49.09
N ARG A 838 -10.87 -18.54 -48.32
CA ARG A 838 -10.75 -20.00 -48.36
C ARG A 838 -11.97 -20.66 -47.71
N SER A 839 -12.43 -21.76 -48.30
CA SER A 839 -13.64 -22.47 -47.87
C SER A 839 -13.66 -22.86 -46.38
N PRO A 840 -12.55 -23.26 -45.71
CA PRO A 840 -12.61 -23.55 -44.27
C PRO A 840 -13.01 -22.34 -43.43
N LEU A 841 -12.49 -21.15 -43.76
CA LEU A 841 -12.76 -19.92 -43.03
C LEU A 841 -14.21 -19.46 -43.23
N VAL A 842 -14.69 -19.46 -44.49
CA VAL A 842 -16.07 -19.08 -44.81
C VAL A 842 -17.06 -20.03 -44.12
N LEU A 843 -16.80 -21.34 -44.15
CA LEU A 843 -17.64 -22.33 -43.48
C LEU A 843 -17.61 -22.20 -41.94
N ALA A 844 -16.48 -21.83 -41.34
CA ALA A 844 -16.41 -21.58 -39.89
C ALA A 844 -17.20 -20.32 -39.48
N ILE A 845 -17.12 -19.25 -40.27
CA ILE A 845 -17.94 -18.03 -40.12
C ILE A 845 -19.43 -18.40 -40.20
N CYS A 846 -19.84 -19.13 -41.24
CA CYS A 846 -21.23 -19.53 -41.44
C CYS A 846 -21.72 -20.49 -40.33
N ALA A 847 -20.87 -21.40 -39.84
CA ALA A 847 -21.22 -22.31 -38.75
C ALA A 847 -21.62 -21.55 -37.48
N ILE A 848 -20.83 -20.55 -37.07
CA ILE A 848 -21.16 -19.69 -35.93
C ILE A 848 -22.40 -18.83 -36.23
N GLY A 849 -22.55 -18.34 -37.46
CA GLY A 849 -23.75 -17.62 -37.91
C GLY A 849 -25.04 -18.43 -37.75
N ALA A 850 -25.09 -19.61 -38.35
CA ALA A 850 -26.19 -20.56 -38.24
C ALA A 850 -26.46 -20.97 -36.77
N LEU A 851 -25.42 -21.11 -35.95
CA LEU A 851 -25.55 -21.38 -34.52
C LEU A 851 -26.31 -20.28 -33.76
N HIS A 852 -26.05 -19.00 -34.08
CA HIS A 852 -26.79 -17.85 -33.51
C HIS A 852 -28.22 -17.74 -34.05
N LEU A 853 -28.46 -18.19 -35.29
CA LEU A 853 -29.81 -18.36 -35.85
C LEU A 853 -30.55 -19.60 -35.32
N LEU A 854 -29.93 -20.36 -34.41
CA LEU A 854 -30.41 -21.64 -33.86
C LEU A 854 -30.60 -22.76 -34.91
N ASP A 855 -30.06 -22.60 -36.12
CA ASP A 855 -30.05 -23.62 -37.17
C ASP A 855 -28.94 -24.65 -36.89
N ARG A 856 -29.22 -25.55 -35.95
CA ARG A 856 -28.27 -26.57 -35.50
C ARG A 856 -27.85 -27.55 -36.59
N SER A 857 -28.69 -27.76 -37.60
CA SER A 857 -28.40 -28.65 -38.74
C SER A 857 -27.33 -28.04 -39.63
N ASN A 858 -27.55 -26.83 -40.15
CA ASN A 858 -26.58 -26.17 -41.01
C ASN A 858 -25.30 -25.79 -40.24
N ALA A 859 -25.42 -25.38 -38.97
CA ALA A 859 -24.29 -25.13 -38.08
C ALA A 859 -23.36 -26.36 -37.95
N GLY A 860 -23.91 -27.55 -37.64
CA GLY A 860 -23.13 -28.78 -37.49
C GLY A 860 -22.50 -29.27 -38.80
N THR A 861 -23.22 -29.12 -39.92
CA THR A 861 -22.70 -29.43 -41.25
C THR A 861 -21.51 -28.56 -41.61
N MET A 862 -21.64 -27.24 -41.51
CA MET A 862 -20.58 -26.30 -41.89
C MET A 862 -19.36 -26.39 -40.97
N TYR A 863 -19.56 -26.60 -39.66
CA TYR A 863 -18.47 -26.90 -38.72
C TYR A 863 -17.69 -28.16 -39.15
N THR A 864 -18.40 -29.23 -39.49
CA THR A 864 -17.77 -30.50 -39.89
C THR A 864 -16.99 -30.37 -41.20
N LEU A 865 -17.57 -29.72 -42.20
CA LEU A 865 -16.92 -29.50 -43.50
C LEU A 865 -15.70 -28.57 -43.38
N SER A 866 -15.82 -27.47 -42.63
CA SER A 866 -14.69 -26.57 -42.33
C SER A 866 -13.53 -27.33 -41.70
N ARG A 867 -13.80 -28.10 -40.63
CA ARG A 867 -12.78 -28.85 -39.88
C ARG A 867 -12.08 -29.91 -40.74
N LYS A 868 -12.83 -30.64 -41.58
CA LYS A 868 -12.27 -31.59 -42.58
C LYS A 868 -11.38 -30.89 -43.61
N ALA A 869 -11.84 -29.78 -44.17
CA ALA A 869 -11.11 -29.02 -45.19
C ALA A 869 -9.85 -28.33 -44.65
N LEU A 870 -9.77 -28.13 -43.33
CA LEU A 870 -8.60 -27.62 -42.60
C LEU A 870 -7.56 -28.71 -42.31
N THR A 871 -7.99 -29.92 -41.95
CA THR A 871 -7.06 -30.97 -41.42
C THR A 871 -6.04 -31.44 -42.46
N ARG A 872 -6.35 -31.37 -43.77
CA ARG A 872 -5.47 -31.85 -44.85
C ARG A 872 -4.16 -31.05 -45.00
N ARG A 873 -4.01 -29.91 -44.31
CA ARG A 873 -2.76 -29.12 -44.28
C ARG A 873 -1.83 -29.47 -43.12
N HIS A 874 -2.36 -29.97 -42.01
CA HIS A 874 -1.62 -30.17 -40.76
C HIS A 874 -0.82 -31.48 -40.68
N GLN A 875 -0.92 -32.39 -41.67
CA GLN A 875 -0.08 -33.59 -41.75
C GLN A 875 1.42 -33.31 -42.04
N ARG A 876 1.86 -32.04 -42.06
CA ARG A 876 3.24 -31.68 -42.45
C ARG A 876 3.86 -30.51 -41.69
N ALA A 877 3.57 -30.35 -40.40
CA ALA A 877 4.43 -29.63 -39.45
C ALA A 877 4.03 -29.92 -37.99
N GLU A 878 4.64 -30.93 -37.36
CA GLU A 878 4.80 -30.89 -35.90
C GLU A 878 5.87 -29.84 -35.60
N LEU A 879 5.44 -28.63 -35.24
CA LEU A 879 6.33 -27.60 -34.70
C LEU A 879 6.59 -27.94 -33.23
N GLU A 880 7.85 -28.23 -32.88
CA GLU A 880 8.25 -28.41 -31.48
C GLU A 880 7.99 -27.12 -30.68
N LEU A 881 6.91 -27.10 -29.91
CA LEU A 881 6.47 -25.95 -29.10
C LEU A 881 7.56 -25.41 -28.14
N ALA A 882 8.55 -26.24 -27.78
CA ALA A 882 9.71 -25.83 -27.00
C ALA A 882 10.59 -24.77 -27.70
N SER A 883 10.60 -24.70 -29.05
CA SER A 883 11.41 -23.73 -29.78
C SER A 883 10.80 -22.32 -29.79
N VAL A 884 9.48 -22.20 -29.77
CA VAL A 884 8.77 -20.93 -29.99
C VAL A 884 9.02 -19.92 -28.87
N PHE A 885 9.04 -20.37 -27.61
CA PHE A 885 9.33 -19.51 -26.45
C PHE A 885 10.81 -19.12 -26.34
N TRP A 886 11.74 -19.96 -26.82
CA TRP A 886 13.18 -19.66 -26.83
C TRP A 886 13.61 -18.74 -27.99
N ASP A 887 12.75 -18.51 -28.99
CA ASP A 887 13.09 -17.72 -30.18
C ASP A 887 12.56 -16.27 -30.13
N TRP A 888 11.89 -15.89 -29.05
CA TRP A 888 11.52 -14.50 -28.75
C TRP A 888 12.65 -13.68 -28.09
N SER A 889 13.59 -14.34 -27.41
CA SER A 889 14.74 -13.70 -26.74
C SER A 889 15.99 -13.58 -27.63
N LYS A 890 15.95 -14.09 -28.86
CA LYS A 890 17.08 -14.06 -29.80
C LYS A 890 17.00 -12.88 -30.78
N PRO A 891 18.12 -12.25 -31.15
CA PRO A 891 18.16 -11.24 -32.21
C PRO A 891 17.65 -11.79 -33.54
N VAL A 892 16.97 -10.93 -34.32
CA VAL A 892 16.25 -11.26 -35.57
C VAL A 892 17.07 -12.07 -36.60
N ALA A 893 18.40 -11.95 -36.58
CA ALA A 893 19.32 -12.67 -37.47
C ALA A 893 19.37 -14.20 -37.24
N ALA A 894 18.86 -14.73 -36.14
CA ALA A 894 19.00 -16.15 -35.76
C ALA A 894 17.79 -17.05 -36.10
N ARG A 895 16.70 -16.50 -36.65
CA ARG A 895 15.47 -17.27 -36.91
C ARG A 895 15.61 -18.16 -38.13
N THR A 896 15.42 -19.47 -37.95
CA THR A 896 15.24 -20.41 -39.05
C THR A 896 13.89 -20.16 -39.72
N LYS A 897 13.87 -20.06 -41.06
CA LYS A 897 12.64 -19.81 -41.83
C LYS A 897 11.72 -21.04 -41.84
N THR A 898 10.89 -21.18 -40.82
CA THR A 898 9.57 -21.79 -41.00
C THR A 898 8.61 -20.69 -41.43
N GLU A 899 7.88 -20.88 -42.53
CA GLU A 899 6.83 -19.94 -42.90
C GLU A 899 5.67 -20.08 -41.90
N PRO A 900 5.21 -18.99 -41.27
CA PRO A 900 4.08 -19.06 -40.34
C PRO A 900 2.82 -19.51 -41.09
N PRO A 901 1.89 -20.22 -40.43
CA PRO A 901 0.60 -20.53 -41.03
C PRO A 901 -0.07 -19.21 -41.46
N PRO A 902 -0.61 -19.12 -42.69
CA PRO A 902 -1.22 -17.87 -43.16
C PRO A 902 -2.46 -17.57 -42.33
N LEU A 903 -2.71 -16.28 -42.10
CA LEU A 903 -3.69 -15.76 -41.13
C LEU A 903 -5.07 -16.44 -41.15
N TRP A 904 -5.59 -16.77 -42.34
CA TRP A 904 -6.90 -17.45 -42.48
C TRP A 904 -6.96 -18.83 -41.80
N ASP A 905 -5.83 -19.53 -41.72
CA ASP A 905 -5.69 -20.86 -41.12
C ASP A 905 -5.90 -20.76 -39.60
N THR A 906 -5.10 -19.90 -38.94
CA THR A 906 -5.23 -19.58 -37.51
C THR A 906 -6.60 -19.00 -37.16
N GLN A 907 -7.16 -18.12 -38.00
CA GLN A 907 -8.51 -17.59 -37.82
C GLN A 907 -9.57 -18.70 -37.90
N THR A 908 -9.43 -19.66 -38.82
CA THR A 908 -10.36 -20.80 -38.92
C THR A 908 -10.29 -21.66 -37.66
N GLN A 909 -9.08 -21.99 -37.18
CA GLN A 909 -8.89 -22.78 -35.96
C GLN A 909 -9.55 -22.11 -34.75
N LEU A 910 -9.33 -20.81 -34.58
CA LEU A 910 -9.93 -20.02 -33.51
C LEU A 910 -11.46 -19.99 -33.57
N LEU A 911 -12.05 -19.83 -34.76
CA LEU A 911 -13.51 -19.89 -34.93
C LEU A 911 -14.09 -21.28 -34.66
N LEU A 912 -13.43 -22.36 -35.10
CA LEU A 912 -13.89 -23.72 -34.81
C LEU A 912 -13.83 -24.04 -33.31
N ALA A 913 -12.79 -23.58 -32.62
CA ALA A 913 -12.69 -23.64 -31.17
C ALA A 913 -13.84 -22.91 -30.47
N TYR A 914 -14.13 -21.65 -30.85
CA TYR A 914 -15.27 -20.92 -30.32
C TYR A 914 -16.62 -21.60 -30.63
N PHE A 915 -16.81 -22.10 -31.85
CA PHE A 915 -18.00 -22.88 -32.20
C PHE A 915 -18.18 -24.06 -31.23
N GLY A 916 -17.12 -24.81 -30.95
CA GLY A 916 -17.17 -25.93 -30.01
C GLY A 916 -17.59 -25.50 -28.61
N SER A 917 -17.04 -24.40 -28.09
CA SER A 917 -17.44 -23.83 -26.79
C SER A 917 -18.92 -23.40 -26.75
N PHE A 918 -19.46 -22.82 -27.84
CA PHE A 918 -20.83 -22.29 -27.86
C PHE A 918 -21.90 -23.28 -28.38
N CYS A 919 -21.51 -24.38 -29.01
CA CYS A 919 -22.48 -25.33 -29.58
C CYS A 919 -23.27 -26.11 -28.51
N GLY A 920 -22.74 -26.25 -27.30
CA GLY A 920 -23.39 -26.96 -26.20
C GLY A 920 -23.46 -28.48 -26.35
N HIS A 921 -22.76 -29.07 -27.34
CA HIS A 921 -22.63 -30.52 -27.48
C HIS A 921 -21.41 -31.02 -26.68
N PRO A 922 -21.56 -31.85 -25.63
CA PRO A 922 -20.48 -32.17 -24.70
C PRO A 922 -19.19 -32.67 -25.38
N ASP A 923 -19.29 -33.62 -26.30
CA ASP A 923 -18.12 -34.19 -26.99
C ASP A 923 -17.37 -33.16 -27.85
N VAL A 924 -18.07 -32.15 -28.37
CA VAL A 924 -17.45 -31.08 -29.17
C VAL A 924 -16.81 -30.05 -28.24
N VAL A 925 -17.44 -29.73 -27.11
CA VAL A 925 -16.86 -28.87 -26.07
C VAL A 925 -15.55 -29.45 -25.55
N VAL A 926 -15.55 -30.73 -25.14
CA VAL A 926 -14.35 -31.43 -24.63
C VAL A 926 -13.22 -31.40 -25.66
N ARG A 927 -13.51 -31.80 -26.90
CA ARG A 927 -12.53 -31.80 -27.98
C ARG A 927 -11.99 -30.40 -28.28
N SER A 928 -12.83 -29.39 -28.31
CA SER A 928 -12.39 -28.01 -28.52
C SER A 928 -11.59 -27.47 -27.34
N MET A 929 -11.80 -27.93 -26.11
CA MET A 929 -10.92 -27.59 -24.97
C MET A 929 -9.54 -28.25 -25.11
N GLU A 930 -9.45 -29.49 -25.60
CA GLU A 930 -8.18 -30.16 -25.94
C GLU A 930 -7.44 -29.44 -27.08
N GLU A 931 -8.16 -29.06 -28.15
CA GLU A 931 -7.61 -28.32 -29.29
C GLU A 931 -7.21 -26.87 -28.91
N ILE A 932 -7.99 -26.18 -28.06
CA ILE A 932 -7.63 -24.87 -27.47
C ILE A 932 -6.39 -24.99 -26.58
N GLY A 933 -6.20 -26.10 -25.84
CA GLY A 933 -4.99 -26.35 -25.05
C GLY A 933 -3.69 -26.35 -25.86
N SER A 934 -3.78 -26.50 -27.19
CA SER A 934 -2.64 -26.35 -28.12
C SER A 934 -2.36 -24.90 -28.54
N LEU A 935 -3.30 -23.98 -28.29
CA LEU A 935 -3.22 -22.54 -28.60
C LEU A 935 -3.14 -21.65 -27.34
N SER A 936 -3.60 -22.13 -26.19
CA SER A 936 -3.57 -21.42 -24.91
C SER A 936 -2.54 -22.02 -23.95
N CYS A 937 -1.39 -21.37 -23.79
CA CYS A 937 -0.43 -21.73 -22.75
C CYS A 937 -0.90 -21.28 -21.35
N VAL A 938 -1.87 -22.00 -20.78
CA VAL A 938 -2.15 -22.01 -19.33
C VAL A 938 -2.46 -23.45 -18.90
N GLY A 939 -1.51 -24.11 -18.23
CA GLY A 939 -1.76 -25.26 -17.37
C GLY A 939 -1.67 -26.66 -17.99
N SER A 940 -0.45 -27.22 -18.06
CA SER A 940 -0.24 -28.68 -18.13
C SER A 940 0.60 -29.20 -16.95
N LEU A 941 0.05 -29.08 -15.74
CA LEU A 941 0.52 -29.78 -14.54
C LEU A 941 -0.61 -30.62 -13.94
N SER A 942 -1.05 -31.67 -14.64
CA SER A 942 -1.72 -32.85 -14.06
C SER A 942 -2.14 -33.90 -15.09
N SER A 943 -1.22 -34.82 -15.45
CA SER A 943 -1.59 -36.12 -16.03
C SER A 943 -0.44 -37.15 -16.01
N ARG A 944 0.05 -37.48 -14.81
CA ARG A 944 0.71 -38.79 -14.59
C ARG A 944 -0.20 -39.69 -13.76
N ARG A 945 -1.11 -40.38 -14.45
CA ARG A 945 -1.72 -41.63 -14.00
C ARG A 945 -1.15 -42.78 -14.84
N THR A 946 -0.31 -43.57 -14.20
CA THR A 946 0.16 -44.92 -14.54
C THR A 946 0.41 -45.53 -13.15
N VAL A 947 -0.29 -46.56 -12.65
CA VAL A 947 -0.36 -47.94 -13.18
C VAL A 947 1.09 -48.37 -13.48
N ASP A 948 1.87 -48.85 -12.54
CA ASP A 948 1.57 -49.75 -11.40
C ASP A 948 1.93 -49.21 -10.01
#